data_AF-A0A517STA2-F1
#
_entry.id   AF-A0A517STA2-F1
#
_cell.length_a   1.000
_cell.length_b   1.000
_cell.length_c   1.000
_cell.angle_alpha   90.00
_cell.angle_beta   90.00
_cell.angle_gamma   90.00
#
_symmetry.space_group_name_H-M   'P 1'
#
loop_
_entity.id
_entity.type
_entity.pdbx_description
1 polymer ?
#
loop_
_entity_poly.entity_id
_entity_poly.type
_entity_poly.pdbx_seq_one_letter_code
_entity_poly.pdbx_strand_id
1 'polypeptide(L)'
;MKLNSLLVALLFAFMPVTALADVVLPTIFSSNMVLQRELTVPIWGTADPGENVTVRFAGQVKRTKADSDGKWMVRLEPLATSSQEQTLQVEGNNRLELSGVLVGEVWLCSGQSNMADSFNSSKNRFIEPESFEQGLSRMRVSTRHGWTGIDEKTQRSISRVGFYFGEKLYRELDVPVGLILRYNSGTPIQAWIPHDESEVIRKRLGIPEGWNDVQENRNPGVQFTDKIQPIVPVCFRGVIWYQGERNAKAQTGYEYRELLPFMIENWRGLFASRSGTPERKFPFYYVQVPTQDAKGEWPWLRDAMRRALATTSNTGMAVFYDHGPSLHPHEKRYAGERLALWALAKDYGRSDLQYSGPLLKSVEYRGKTAVLSFDHVAGGLSNPAGDDSSLDFFEVAGDDGKYVPANASIDGDQVLVTSPQVSHPKFVRYLFRKPEPDPTISLVNSAGLPASSFMTDDFKPARESIDQGVPKRGVNETEWLPRRTSRQARTAAPPASSKTSSPDEPLTAEDVVAITEANGLAPEVTDLSSDDVSFAKEQHLADLKQPFIDIAPEDRGDGIEVGQIGLDSGKKDLVLALAQEIAAGQHGEIDSLLIHHDGRLIFESYYRRGRANYPHYQMSITKSYTALALGRAIELGYLKMSDLDRPVLEYLMEIDQSKLAEGCETITINDALNMHSGIRVDKATVDKLRRTQGVLKGQGQIQAYLEHTAPITSQSKQYKYQSSDPSIVMQVLETVVPGTAKEFINGELLGPLGISNFGWQDDVSGLPKSAAGSSMRSRDMVKFGMLVQNAGRWDGQQLIPASFIEKATSRIHTNPQDTSYGYFWWRHDADVDGKTYQIKSGRGAGGQFIIMIDELNLIIAITSHNKGMGKMLSTAPQRIIPAINISN
;
A
#
# COMPACT_ATOMS: atom_id res chain seq x y z
N MET A 1 52.38 -11.30 64.19
CA MET A 1 51.72 -12.55 63.73
C MET A 1 50.36 -12.20 63.14
N LYS A 2 49.93 -13.01 62.16
CA LYS A 2 48.64 -13.01 61.42
C LYS A 2 47.45 -12.26 62.07
N LEU A 3 46.72 -11.50 61.24
CA LEU A 3 45.26 -11.60 61.17
C LEU A 3 44.74 -11.29 59.75
N ASN A 4 44.95 -12.22 58.82
CA ASN A 4 44.14 -12.34 57.60
C ASN A 4 43.00 -13.33 57.88
N SER A 5 41.75 -13.01 57.55
CA SER A 5 40.69 -13.93 57.04
C SER A 5 39.30 -13.28 57.07
N LEU A 6 38.91 -12.57 55.99
CA LEU A 6 37.49 -12.39 55.60
C LEU A 6 37.38 -11.68 54.23
N LEU A 7 37.83 -12.34 53.15
CA LEU A 7 37.63 -11.85 51.78
C LEU A 7 37.68 -12.97 50.72
N VAL A 8 36.87 -14.02 50.91
CA VAL A 8 36.61 -15.06 49.89
C VAL A 8 35.14 -15.50 49.99
N ALA A 9 34.29 -14.96 49.10
CA ALA A 9 33.03 -15.55 48.60
C ALA A 9 32.08 -14.48 48.01
N LEU A 10 32.46 -13.77 46.95
CA LEU A 10 31.49 -13.18 46.01
C LEU A 10 32.14 -12.90 44.65
N LEU A 11 32.52 -13.98 43.96
CA LEU A 11 32.97 -13.96 42.56
C LEU A 11 32.12 -14.93 41.76
N PHE A 12 30.81 -14.69 41.76
CA PHE A 12 29.92 -15.30 40.78
C PHE A 12 30.20 -14.64 39.44
N ALA A 13 30.72 -15.42 38.50
CA ALA A 13 31.03 -14.95 37.17
C ALA A 13 29.75 -14.51 36.45
N PHE A 14 29.69 -13.24 36.05
CA PHE A 14 28.89 -12.87 34.88
C PHE A 14 29.51 -13.53 33.66
N MET A 15 29.10 -14.77 33.36
CA MET A 15 29.24 -15.29 32.01
C MET A 15 28.33 -14.43 31.12
N PRO A 16 28.85 -13.83 30.03
CA PRO A 16 27.98 -13.23 29.04
C PRO A 16 27.14 -14.35 28.44
N VAL A 17 25.82 -14.28 28.62
CA VAL A 17 24.90 -15.06 27.80
C VAL A 17 24.98 -14.45 26.40
N THR A 18 25.80 -15.05 25.55
CA THR A 18 25.72 -14.82 24.11
C THR A 18 24.37 -15.32 23.66
N ALA A 19 23.42 -14.40 23.45
CA ALA A 19 22.26 -14.68 22.63
C ALA A 19 22.82 -15.02 21.24
N LEU A 20 22.75 -16.30 20.87
CA LEU A 20 23.17 -16.76 19.54
C LEU A 20 22.15 -16.24 18.54
N ALA A 21 22.58 -15.36 17.63
CA ALA A 21 21.72 -14.91 16.54
C ALA A 21 21.88 -15.88 15.37
N ASP A 22 20.84 -16.68 15.16
CA ASP A 22 20.72 -17.64 14.06
C ASP A 22 20.93 -16.99 12.67
N VAL A 23 21.38 -17.78 11.69
CA VAL A 23 21.42 -17.33 10.29
C VAL A 23 20.00 -17.04 9.81
N VAL A 24 19.80 -15.86 9.23
CA VAL A 24 18.51 -15.41 8.66
C VAL A 24 18.69 -15.00 7.21
N LEU A 25 17.74 -15.39 6.36
CA LEU A 25 17.64 -15.00 4.95
C LEU A 25 16.51 -13.97 4.74
N PRO A 26 16.67 -12.98 3.86
CA PRO A 26 15.56 -12.14 3.43
C PRO A 26 14.50 -12.97 2.69
N THR A 27 13.23 -12.56 2.77
CA THR A 27 12.05 -13.31 2.28
C THR A 27 12.06 -13.64 0.78
N ILE A 28 12.92 -12.97 -0.01
CA ILE A 28 13.19 -13.33 -1.41
C ILE A 28 13.79 -14.72 -1.57
N PHE A 29 14.39 -15.29 -0.52
CA PHE A 29 14.77 -16.69 -0.44
C PHE A 29 13.72 -17.45 0.37
N SER A 30 12.99 -18.34 -0.31
CA SER A 30 12.00 -19.23 0.29
C SER A 30 11.92 -20.53 -0.53
N SER A 31 11.31 -21.56 0.02
CA SER A 31 11.02 -22.79 -0.74
C SER A 31 10.16 -22.47 -1.98
N ASN A 32 10.23 -23.33 -2.99
CA ASN A 32 9.58 -23.18 -4.30
C ASN A 32 10.08 -21.99 -5.14
N MET A 33 11.27 -21.44 -4.87
CA MET A 33 11.85 -20.37 -5.69
C MET A 33 12.49 -20.86 -6.99
N VAL A 34 12.71 -19.94 -7.94
CA VAL A 34 13.55 -20.18 -9.12
C VAL A 34 14.82 -19.34 -8.97
N LEU A 35 15.98 -19.98 -9.10
CA LEU A 35 17.26 -19.29 -9.21
C LEU A 35 17.64 -19.09 -10.69
N GLN A 36 18.27 -17.96 -10.98
CA GLN A 36 18.67 -17.59 -12.34
C GLN A 36 19.80 -18.50 -12.85
N ARG A 37 19.60 -19.10 -14.03
CA ARG A 37 20.63 -19.87 -14.74
C ARG A 37 21.69 -18.98 -15.39
N GLU A 38 22.83 -19.59 -15.74
CA GLU A 38 23.93 -19.03 -16.56
C GLU A 38 24.63 -17.79 -15.99
N LEU A 39 24.21 -17.31 -14.83
CA LEU A 39 24.71 -16.09 -14.21
C LEU A 39 25.13 -16.38 -12.77
N THR A 40 26.10 -15.62 -12.26
CA THR A 40 26.50 -15.67 -10.86
C THR A 40 25.30 -15.32 -9.97
N VAL A 41 24.96 -16.18 -9.01
CA VAL A 41 23.82 -15.97 -8.11
C VAL A 41 24.34 -15.61 -6.71
N PRO A 42 24.12 -14.37 -6.22
CA PRO A 42 24.42 -14.02 -4.85
C PRO A 42 23.35 -14.61 -3.92
N ILE A 43 23.79 -15.24 -2.84
CA ILE A 43 22.95 -15.66 -1.71
C ILE A 43 23.48 -14.89 -0.50
N TRP A 44 22.61 -14.20 0.22
CA TRP A 44 22.99 -13.30 1.32
C TRP A 44 21.99 -13.34 2.46
N GLY A 45 22.42 -12.87 3.62
CA GLY A 45 21.61 -12.79 4.83
C GLY A 45 22.34 -12.11 5.97
N THR A 46 21.84 -12.34 7.18
CA THR A 46 22.47 -11.95 8.45
C THR A 46 22.79 -13.18 9.29
N ALA A 47 23.77 -13.05 10.19
CA ALA A 47 24.25 -14.06 11.14
C ALA A 47 25.10 -13.35 12.24
N ASP A 48 25.59 -14.06 13.26
CA ASP A 48 26.47 -13.45 14.27
C ASP A 48 27.78 -12.90 13.63
N PRO A 49 28.28 -11.72 14.03
CA PRO A 49 29.52 -11.16 13.47
C PRO A 49 30.72 -12.13 13.55
N GLY A 50 31.31 -12.47 12.40
CA GLY A 50 32.41 -13.43 12.29
C GLY A 50 31.99 -14.91 12.22
N GLU A 51 30.70 -15.24 12.32
CA GLU A 51 30.15 -16.59 12.14
C GLU A 51 30.49 -17.16 10.76
N ASN A 52 30.79 -18.46 10.68
CA ASN A 52 31.05 -19.14 9.40
C ASN A 52 29.74 -19.59 8.78
N VAL A 53 29.38 -19.05 7.61
CA VAL A 53 28.19 -19.48 6.85
C VAL A 53 28.62 -20.33 5.65
N THR A 54 28.03 -21.52 5.54
CA THR A 54 28.17 -22.45 4.42
C THR A 54 26.87 -22.53 3.64
N VAL A 55 26.94 -22.41 2.31
CA VAL A 55 25.79 -22.52 1.40
C VAL A 55 26.04 -23.67 0.43
N ARG A 56 25.04 -24.54 0.25
CA ARG A 56 25.11 -25.73 -0.61
C ARG A 56 23.93 -25.75 -1.58
N PHE A 57 24.22 -25.83 -2.88
CA PHE A 57 23.21 -25.90 -3.93
C PHE A 57 23.81 -26.41 -5.24
N ALA A 58 23.06 -27.21 -6.03
CA ALA A 58 23.47 -27.69 -7.35
C ALA A 58 24.93 -28.24 -7.41
N GLY A 59 25.33 -29.01 -6.39
CA GLY A 59 26.69 -29.55 -6.26
C GLY A 59 27.77 -28.55 -5.82
N GLN A 60 27.48 -27.25 -5.77
CA GLN A 60 28.39 -26.24 -5.23
C GLN A 60 28.36 -26.20 -3.71
N VAL A 61 29.50 -25.88 -3.10
CA VAL A 61 29.64 -25.55 -1.68
C VAL A 61 30.42 -24.24 -1.57
N LYS A 62 29.76 -23.18 -1.16
CA LYS A 62 30.36 -21.87 -0.93
C LYS A 62 30.43 -21.59 0.57
N ARG A 63 31.46 -20.86 1.01
CA ARG A 63 31.65 -20.48 2.41
C ARG A 63 32.04 -19.03 2.51
N THR A 64 31.59 -18.37 3.56
CA THR A 64 31.97 -17.00 3.91
C THR A 64 31.97 -16.86 5.44
N LYS A 65 32.33 -15.68 5.92
CA LYS A 65 31.98 -15.23 7.27
C LYS A 65 31.04 -14.05 7.20
N ALA A 66 30.24 -13.86 8.24
CA ALA A 66 29.58 -12.59 8.48
C ALA A 66 30.61 -11.50 8.84
N ASP A 67 30.37 -10.29 8.35
CA ASP A 67 31.18 -9.10 8.65
C ASP A 67 30.88 -8.54 10.05
N SER A 68 31.43 -7.36 10.37
CA SER A 68 31.22 -6.67 11.65
C SER A 68 29.76 -6.29 11.90
N ASP A 69 28.96 -6.16 10.85
CA ASP A 69 27.55 -5.78 10.90
C ASP A 69 26.63 -7.01 10.87
N GLY A 70 27.20 -8.21 11.00
CA GLY A 70 26.49 -9.49 10.89
C GLY A 70 26.05 -9.85 9.47
N LYS A 71 26.44 -9.08 8.44
CA LYS A 71 26.01 -9.33 7.06
C LYS A 71 26.94 -10.34 6.39
N TRP A 72 26.36 -11.24 5.61
CA TRP A 72 27.15 -12.21 4.84
C TRP A 72 26.61 -12.37 3.43
N MET A 73 27.50 -12.72 2.49
CA MET A 73 27.13 -13.08 1.13
C MET A 73 28.09 -14.14 0.58
N VAL A 74 27.55 -15.09 -0.16
CA VAL A 74 28.28 -15.97 -1.07
C VAL A 74 27.82 -15.73 -2.51
N ARG A 75 28.64 -16.16 -3.47
CA ARG A 75 28.32 -16.15 -4.90
C ARG A 75 28.41 -17.57 -5.42
N LEU A 76 27.27 -18.13 -5.85
CA LEU A 76 27.24 -19.36 -6.63
C LEU A 76 27.74 -19.05 -8.04
N GLU A 77 28.56 -19.94 -8.59
CA GLU A 77 28.94 -19.90 -10.01
C GLU A 77 27.71 -20.09 -10.90
N PRO A 78 27.73 -19.64 -12.17
CA PRO A 78 26.69 -19.87 -13.15
C PRO A 78 26.04 -21.25 -13.07
N LEU A 79 24.74 -21.27 -12.73
CA LEU A 79 23.97 -22.49 -12.54
C LEU A 79 23.48 -23.01 -13.89
N ALA A 80 23.59 -24.33 -14.11
CA ALA A 80 22.94 -24.99 -15.25
C ALA A 80 21.42 -25.10 -15.03
N THR A 81 20.64 -24.98 -16.10
CA THR A 81 19.17 -25.16 -16.06
C THR A 81 18.80 -26.49 -15.39
N SER A 82 17.85 -26.46 -14.45
CA SER A 82 17.31 -27.67 -13.81
C SER A 82 15.80 -27.54 -13.66
N SER A 83 15.09 -28.42 -14.38
CA SER A 83 13.65 -28.66 -14.18
C SER A 83 13.35 -29.62 -13.03
N GLN A 84 14.37 -30.23 -12.42
CA GLN A 84 14.22 -31.00 -11.18
C GLN A 84 14.38 -30.07 -9.98
N GLU A 85 13.47 -30.21 -9.02
CA GLU A 85 13.50 -29.48 -7.76
C GLU A 85 14.67 -29.94 -6.89
N GLN A 86 15.34 -28.98 -6.27
CA GLN A 86 16.51 -29.18 -5.42
C GLN A 86 16.32 -28.46 -4.08
N THR A 87 17.18 -28.77 -3.10
CA THR A 87 17.21 -28.09 -1.81
C THR A 87 18.42 -27.17 -1.73
N LEU A 88 18.20 -25.87 -1.49
CA LEU A 88 19.23 -24.93 -1.05
C LEU A 88 19.39 -25.07 0.47
N GLN A 89 20.61 -25.37 0.91
CA GLN A 89 20.95 -25.44 2.32
C GLN A 89 21.85 -24.26 2.71
N VAL A 90 21.52 -23.61 3.82
CA VAL A 90 22.35 -22.57 4.45
C VAL A 90 22.62 -23.01 5.88
N GLU A 91 23.89 -23.08 6.26
CA GLU A 91 24.39 -23.74 7.46
C GLU A 91 25.41 -22.83 8.15
N GLY A 92 25.07 -22.40 9.37
CA GLY A 92 25.93 -21.64 10.29
C GLY A 92 25.83 -22.26 11.68
N ASN A 93 25.48 -21.46 12.70
CA ASN A 93 25.10 -21.93 14.02
C ASN A 93 23.78 -22.73 14.00
N ASN A 94 22.87 -22.38 13.08
CA ASN A 94 21.67 -23.12 12.72
C ASN A 94 21.73 -23.65 11.28
N ARG A 95 20.65 -24.31 10.83
CA ARG A 95 20.51 -24.80 9.45
C ARG A 95 19.14 -24.48 8.88
N LEU A 96 19.15 -23.79 7.75
CA LEU A 96 17.97 -23.52 6.92
C LEU A 96 17.98 -24.41 5.70
N GLU A 97 16.82 -24.98 5.35
CA GLU A 97 16.62 -25.76 4.14
C GLU A 97 15.44 -25.21 3.33
N LEU A 98 15.72 -24.73 2.12
CA LEU A 98 14.71 -24.25 1.18
C LEU A 98 14.54 -25.30 0.09
N SER A 99 13.40 -25.98 0.08
CA SER A 99 13.05 -27.07 -0.86
C SER A 99 12.34 -26.54 -2.12
N GLY A 100 12.10 -27.40 -3.11
CA GLY A 100 11.34 -27.00 -4.32
C GLY A 100 12.08 -26.03 -5.24
N VAL A 101 13.41 -25.86 -5.07
CA VAL A 101 14.18 -24.85 -5.80
C VAL A 101 14.48 -25.32 -7.21
N LEU A 102 14.06 -24.53 -8.20
CA LEU A 102 14.33 -24.76 -9.63
C LEU A 102 15.44 -23.84 -10.13
N VAL A 103 16.03 -24.15 -11.30
CA VAL A 103 17.01 -23.28 -11.96
C VAL A 103 16.56 -22.99 -13.40
N GLY A 104 16.35 -21.72 -13.72
CA GLY A 104 15.78 -21.30 -14.99
C GLY A 104 15.90 -19.78 -15.21
N GLU A 105 14.92 -19.18 -15.89
CA GLU A 105 14.90 -17.73 -16.13
C GLU A 105 14.13 -17.01 -15.03
N VAL A 106 14.70 -15.92 -14.52
CA VAL A 106 14.09 -15.07 -13.49
C VAL A 106 13.97 -13.66 -14.03
N TRP A 107 12.79 -13.05 -13.87
CA TRP A 107 12.49 -11.70 -14.34
C TRP A 107 11.80 -10.86 -13.27
N LEU A 108 12.22 -9.61 -13.13
CA LEU A 108 11.57 -8.63 -12.24
C LEU A 108 10.41 -7.95 -12.98
N CYS A 109 9.19 -8.11 -12.48
CA CYS A 109 7.97 -7.48 -12.99
C CYS A 109 7.61 -6.28 -12.11
N SER A 110 7.81 -5.07 -12.61
CA SER A 110 7.72 -3.84 -11.81
C SER A 110 6.96 -2.68 -12.48
N GLY A 111 6.56 -1.69 -11.69
CA GLY A 111 5.80 -0.52 -12.13
C GLY A 111 4.54 -0.24 -11.30
N GLN A 112 3.54 0.38 -11.91
CA GLN A 112 2.31 0.79 -11.22
C GLN A 112 1.09 -0.10 -11.53
N SER A 113 -0.12 0.47 -11.46
CA SER A 113 -1.41 -0.23 -11.54
C SER A 113 -1.60 -1.12 -12.76
N ASN A 114 -1.00 -0.80 -13.92
CA ASN A 114 -1.07 -1.67 -15.10
C ASN A 114 -0.14 -2.90 -15.02
N MET A 115 0.95 -2.85 -14.24
CA MET A 115 1.69 -4.05 -13.82
C MET A 115 0.96 -4.79 -12.70
N ALA A 116 0.26 -4.08 -11.81
CA ALA A 116 -0.49 -4.66 -10.69
C ALA A 116 -1.81 -5.35 -11.07
N ASP A 117 -2.33 -5.14 -12.29
CA ASP A 117 -3.57 -5.77 -12.78
C ASP A 117 -3.42 -7.30 -12.78
N SER A 118 -4.10 -7.96 -11.84
CA SER A 118 -4.04 -9.41 -11.66
C SER A 118 -5.26 -10.14 -12.21
N PHE A 119 -5.17 -11.47 -12.27
CA PHE A 119 -6.34 -12.32 -12.45
C PHE A 119 -7.27 -12.15 -11.25
N ASN A 120 -8.58 -12.15 -11.49
CA ASN A 120 -9.56 -11.91 -10.45
C ASN A 120 -10.92 -12.49 -10.84
N SER A 121 -11.42 -13.41 -10.03
CA SER A 121 -12.70 -14.09 -10.23
C SER A 121 -13.90 -13.14 -10.21
N SER A 122 -13.87 -12.08 -9.39
CA SER A 122 -14.95 -11.08 -9.32
C SER A 122 -15.12 -10.31 -10.65
N LYS A 123 -14.03 -10.14 -11.39
CA LYS A 123 -13.98 -9.46 -12.70
C LYS A 123 -14.13 -10.42 -13.87
N ASN A 124 -14.41 -11.70 -13.59
CA ASN A 124 -14.41 -12.79 -14.57
C ASN A 124 -13.09 -12.88 -15.37
N ARG A 125 -11.95 -12.68 -14.70
CA ARG A 125 -10.61 -12.75 -15.29
C ARG A 125 -9.84 -13.91 -14.67
N PHE A 126 -9.62 -14.96 -15.44
CA PHE A 126 -8.89 -16.14 -15.00
C PHE A 126 -7.67 -16.37 -15.90
N ILE A 127 -6.71 -17.15 -15.43
CA ILE A 127 -5.79 -17.85 -16.32
C ILE A 127 -6.65 -18.83 -17.12
N GLU A 128 -6.46 -18.86 -18.45
CA GLU A 128 -7.25 -19.73 -19.32
C GLU A 128 -7.05 -21.20 -18.92
N PRO A 129 -8.11 -22.06 -18.91
CA PRO A 129 -7.98 -23.47 -18.57
C PRO A 129 -6.91 -24.19 -19.40
N GLU A 130 -6.79 -23.83 -20.68
CA GLU A 130 -5.77 -24.34 -21.59
C GLU A 130 -4.34 -24.13 -21.07
N SER A 131 -4.04 -22.99 -20.42
CA SER A 131 -2.71 -22.73 -19.83
C SER A 131 -2.39 -23.74 -18.72
N PHE A 132 -3.38 -24.13 -17.91
CA PHE A 132 -3.23 -25.16 -16.87
C PHE A 132 -3.13 -26.57 -17.46
N GLU A 133 -3.92 -26.89 -18.48
CA GLU A 133 -3.89 -28.17 -19.20
C GLU A 133 -2.53 -28.41 -19.88
N GLN A 134 -1.95 -27.37 -20.49
CA GLN A 134 -0.59 -27.37 -21.02
C GLN A 134 0.50 -27.39 -19.92
N GLY A 135 0.11 -27.30 -18.64
CA GLY A 135 0.97 -27.40 -17.46
C GLY A 135 1.76 -26.13 -17.13
N LEU A 136 1.67 -25.67 -15.87
CA LEU A 136 2.42 -24.52 -15.32
C LEU A 136 3.36 -24.92 -14.16
N SER A 137 3.61 -26.22 -13.97
CA SER A 137 4.27 -26.79 -12.78
C SER A 137 5.72 -26.37 -12.55
N ARG A 138 6.37 -25.71 -13.51
CA ARG A 138 7.72 -25.12 -13.38
C ARG A 138 7.73 -23.59 -13.43
N MET A 139 6.56 -22.95 -13.44
CA MET A 139 6.43 -21.51 -13.23
C MET A 139 6.26 -21.19 -11.74
N ARG A 140 6.90 -20.12 -11.27
CA ARG A 140 6.82 -19.64 -9.88
C ARG A 140 6.74 -18.12 -9.85
N VAL A 141 6.10 -17.57 -8.83
CA VAL A 141 6.00 -16.13 -8.60
C VAL A 141 6.51 -15.78 -7.21
N SER A 142 7.24 -14.67 -7.08
CA SER A 142 7.69 -14.12 -5.80
C SER A 142 6.89 -12.89 -5.44
N THR A 143 6.18 -12.94 -4.32
CA THR A 143 5.45 -11.79 -3.76
C THR A 143 6.27 -11.13 -2.64
N ARG A 144 5.64 -10.30 -1.79
CA ARG A 144 6.27 -9.85 -0.52
C ARG A 144 6.40 -10.98 0.52
N HIS A 145 5.64 -12.06 0.35
CA HIS A 145 5.56 -13.21 1.27
C HIS A 145 6.43 -14.40 0.83
N GLY A 146 7.33 -14.19 -0.13
CA GLY A 146 8.15 -15.26 -0.72
C GLY A 146 7.55 -15.88 -1.99
N TRP A 147 8.06 -17.05 -2.35
CA TRP A 147 7.78 -17.74 -3.61
C TRP A 147 6.62 -18.74 -3.52
N THR A 148 5.85 -18.86 -4.61
CA THR A 148 4.77 -19.84 -4.73
C THR A 148 4.57 -20.32 -6.18
N GLY A 149 3.88 -21.45 -6.34
CA GLY A 149 3.44 -21.97 -7.63
C GLY A 149 2.29 -21.18 -8.24
N ILE A 150 1.98 -21.48 -9.51
CA ILE A 150 0.82 -20.92 -10.21
C ILE A 150 -0.31 -21.96 -10.21
N ASP A 151 -1.40 -21.65 -9.51
CA ASP A 151 -2.62 -22.45 -9.42
C ASP A 151 -3.86 -21.53 -9.36
N GLU A 152 -5.04 -22.13 -9.34
CA GLU A 152 -6.33 -21.40 -9.31
C GLU A 152 -6.49 -20.47 -8.10
N LYS A 153 -5.82 -20.73 -6.98
CA LYS A 153 -5.86 -19.93 -5.75
C LYS A 153 -4.81 -18.83 -5.77
N THR A 154 -3.62 -19.10 -6.30
CA THR A 154 -2.50 -18.13 -6.34
C THR A 154 -2.62 -17.12 -7.48
N GLN A 155 -3.33 -17.44 -8.58
CA GLN A 155 -3.51 -16.55 -9.75
C GLN A 155 -3.93 -15.12 -9.38
N ARG A 156 -4.72 -14.95 -8.30
CA ARG A 156 -5.20 -13.65 -7.81
C ARG A 156 -4.09 -12.65 -7.45
N SER A 157 -2.91 -13.16 -7.14
CA SER A 157 -1.72 -12.37 -6.76
C SER A 157 -0.71 -12.23 -7.90
N ILE A 158 -1.04 -12.69 -9.12
CA ILE A 158 -0.15 -12.69 -10.28
C ILE A 158 -0.53 -11.56 -11.22
N SER A 159 0.45 -10.71 -11.56
CA SER A 159 0.32 -9.73 -12.64
C SER A 159 -0.07 -10.41 -13.95
N ARG A 160 -1.14 -9.98 -14.61
CA ARG A 160 -1.53 -10.50 -15.94
C ARG A 160 -0.45 -10.21 -16.98
N VAL A 161 0.14 -9.02 -16.96
CA VAL A 161 1.25 -8.65 -17.86
C VAL A 161 2.48 -9.52 -17.61
N GLY A 162 2.86 -9.70 -16.34
CA GLY A 162 3.94 -10.60 -15.95
C GLY A 162 3.67 -12.06 -16.30
N PHE A 163 2.44 -12.53 -16.13
CA PHE A 163 2.03 -13.89 -16.48
C PHE A 163 2.17 -14.14 -17.98
N TYR A 164 1.55 -13.34 -18.85
CA TYR A 164 1.61 -13.59 -20.30
C TYR A 164 3.03 -13.43 -20.86
N PHE A 165 3.83 -12.53 -20.27
CA PHE A 165 5.27 -12.47 -20.55
C PHE A 165 5.99 -13.77 -20.16
N GLY A 166 5.82 -14.21 -18.91
CA GLY A 166 6.48 -15.38 -18.35
C GLY A 166 6.02 -16.69 -19.00
N GLU A 167 4.74 -16.81 -19.33
CA GLU A 167 4.18 -17.96 -20.04
C GLU A 167 4.76 -18.04 -21.45
N LYS A 168 4.81 -16.93 -22.20
CA LYS A 168 5.40 -16.97 -23.55
C LYS A 168 6.88 -17.38 -23.51
N LEU A 169 7.67 -16.90 -22.53
CA LEU A 169 9.03 -17.40 -22.33
C LEU A 169 9.06 -18.88 -21.91
N TYR A 170 8.17 -19.30 -21.02
CA TYR A 170 8.07 -20.67 -20.54
C TYR A 170 7.81 -21.67 -21.69
N ARG A 171 6.86 -21.36 -22.58
CA ARG A 171 6.52 -22.20 -23.74
C ARG A 171 7.61 -22.22 -24.81
N GLU A 172 8.26 -21.08 -25.08
CA GLU A 172 9.23 -20.94 -26.19
C GLU A 172 10.65 -21.40 -25.82
N LEU A 173 10.98 -21.43 -24.53
CA LEU A 173 12.33 -21.80 -24.03
C LEU A 173 12.37 -23.18 -23.35
N ASP A 174 11.21 -23.74 -22.94
CA ASP A 174 11.08 -25.00 -22.20
C ASP A 174 11.92 -25.09 -20.89
N VAL A 175 12.07 -23.96 -20.20
CA VAL A 175 12.82 -23.85 -18.92
C VAL A 175 11.92 -23.38 -17.78
N PRO A 176 12.25 -23.63 -16.50
CA PRO A 176 11.56 -23.00 -15.38
C PRO A 176 11.57 -21.47 -15.49
N VAL A 177 10.47 -20.82 -15.10
CA VAL A 177 10.34 -19.36 -15.15
C VAL A 177 9.89 -18.82 -13.80
N GLY A 178 10.69 -17.92 -13.23
CA GLY A 178 10.42 -17.19 -12.00
C GLY A 178 10.08 -15.73 -12.26
N LEU A 179 8.96 -15.24 -11.70
CA LEU A 179 8.55 -13.83 -11.82
C LEU A 179 8.58 -13.15 -10.45
N ILE A 180 9.47 -12.18 -10.27
CA ILE A 180 9.54 -11.39 -9.04
C ILE A 180 8.58 -10.20 -9.17
N LEU A 181 7.52 -10.17 -8.37
CA LEU A 181 6.44 -9.18 -8.50
C LEU A 181 6.66 -8.01 -7.53
N ARG A 182 6.93 -6.80 -8.07
CA ARG A 182 7.20 -5.58 -7.27
C ARG A 182 6.56 -4.35 -7.91
N TYR A 183 5.29 -4.12 -7.58
CA TYR A 183 4.48 -3.01 -8.12
C TYR A 183 3.74 -2.22 -7.02
N ASN A 184 3.35 -0.99 -7.31
CA ASN A 184 2.47 -0.18 -6.46
C ASN A 184 1.64 0.83 -7.27
N SER A 185 0.32 0.79 -7.10
CA SER A 185 -0.65 1.51 -7.93
C SER A 185 -0.54 3.04 -7.82
N GLY A 186 -0.62 3.72 -8.98
CA GLY A 186 -0.65 5.18 -9.05
C GLY A 186 0.64 5.90 -8.62
N THR A 187 1.79 5.21 -8.65
CA THR A 187 3.10 5.76 -8.27
C THR A 187 3.86 6.34 -9.49
N PRO A 188 4.51 7.51 -9.37
CA PRO A 188 5.31 8.10 -10.44
C PRO A 188 6.75 7.54 -10.44
N ILE A 189 7.46 7.64 -11.57
CA ILE A 189 8.79 7.01 -11.72
C ILE A 189 9.82 7.46 -10.68
N GLN A 190 9.80 8.72 -10.23
CA GLN A 190 10.75 9.18 -9.20
C GLN A 190 10.62 8.45 -7.86
N ALA A 191 9.47 7.83 -7.55
CA ALA A 191 9.33 7.01 -6.35
C ALA A 191 10.15 5.72 -6.41
N TRP A 192 10.55 5.29 -7.61
CA TRP A 192 11.28 4.04 -7.90
C TRP A 192 12.78 4.25 -8.14
N ILE A 193 13.22 5.50 -8.19
CA ILE A 193 14.63 5.91 -8.12
C ILE A 193 14.96 6.06 -6.63
N PRO A 194 16.15 5.66 -6.13
CA PRO A 194 16.55 5.90 -4.73
C PRO A 194 16.42 7.38 -4.35
N HIS A 195 16.16 7.67 -3.08
CA HIS A 195 15.87 9.04 -2.61
C HIS A 195 16.94 10.06 -3.05
N ASP A 196 18.21 9.79 -2.77
CA ASP A 196 19.29 10.75 -3.03
C ASP A 196 19.58 10.92 -4.53
N GLU A 197 19.41 9.84 -5.30
CA GLU A 197 19.56 9.80 -6.75
C GLU A 197 18.39 10.53 -7.45
N SER A 198 17.20 10.48 -6.84
CA SER A 198 16.06 11.28 -7.27
C SER A 198 16.37 12.77 -7.18
N GLU A 199 17.05 13.21 -6.13
CA GLU A 199 17.49 14.61 -6.00
C GLU A 199 18.57 15.02 -7.03
N VAL A 200 19.41 14.09 -7.48
CA VAL A 200 20.36 14.33 -8.58
C VAL A 200 19.61 14.59 -9.89
N ILE A 201 18.67 13.73 -10.27
CA ILE A 201 17.90 13.90 -11.52
C ILE A 201 16.93 15.08 -11.44
N ARG A 202 16.35 15.38 -10.25
CA ARG A 202 15.56 16.60 -10.00
C ARG A 202 16.34 17.86 -10.37
N LYS A 203 17.56 17.99 -9.84
CA LYS A 203 18.45 19.13 -10.08
C LYS A 203 18.84 19.23 -11.56
N ARG A 204 19.18 18.10 -12.20
CA ARG A 204 19.48 18.05 -13.65
C ARG A 204 18.32 18.55 -14.51
N LEU A 205 17.08 18.18 -14.16
CA LEU A 205 15.86 18.63 -14.85
C LEU A 205 15.42 20.05 -14.45
N GLY A 206 16.15 20.68 -13.52
CA GLY A 206 15.83 21.99 -12.94
C GLY A 206 14.48 22.01 -12.23
N ILE A 207 13.98 20.86 -11.75
CA ILE A 207 12.70 20.77 -11.04
C ILE A 207 12.84 21.47 -9.67
N PRO A 208 11.90 22.35 -9.27
CA PRO A 208 11.98 23.04 -7.98
C PRO A 208 12.06 22.11 -6.78
N GLU A 209 12.54 22.64 -5.66
CA GLU A 209 12.55 21.91 -4.39
C GLU A 209 11.13 21.68 -3.87
N GLY A 210 10.93 20.56 -3.16
CA GLY A 210 9.61 20.15 -2.69
C GLY A 210 8.75 19.42 -3.74
N TRP A 211 9.33 18.72 -4.71
CA TRP A 211 8.62 17.86 -5.69
C TRP A 211 7.98 16.57 -5.12
N ASN A 212 7.53 16.66 -3.87
CA ASN A 212 6.82 15.60 -3.16
C ASN A 212 5.32 15.64 -3.49
N ASP A 213 4.69 14.48 -3.59
CA ASP A 213 3.24 14.34 -3.66
C ASP A 213 2.65 14.37 -2.23
N VAL A 214 1.36 14.67 -2.12
CA VAL A 214 0.64 14.59 -0.83
C VAL A 214 0.43 13.15 -0.36
N GLN A 215 0.56 12.16 -1.27
CA GLN A 215 0.54 10.74 -0.95
C GLN A 215 1.97 10.21 -0.83
N GLU A 216 2.38 9.80 0.37
CA GLU A 216 3.76 9.44 0.68
C GLU A 216 4.31 8.31 -0.20
N ASN A 217 3.49 7.33 -0.58
CA ASN A 217 3.88 6.24 -1.48
C ASN A 217 4.34 6.72 -2.88
N ARG A 218 4.04 7.98 -3.26
CA ARG A 218 4.47 8.60 -4.52
C ARG A 218 5.72 9.47 -4.40
N ASN A 219 6.24 9.68 -3.18
CA ASN A 219 7.41 10.51 -2.96
C ASN A 219 8.69 9.84 -3.50
N PRO A 220 9.69 10.65 -3.90
CA PRO A 220 11.00 10.17 -4.32
C PRO A 220 11.59 9.11 -3.39
N GLY A 221 12.14 8.02 -3.92
CA GLY A 221 12.72 6.94 -3.12
C GLY A 221 11.76 5.95 -2.46
N VAL A 222 10.48 6.28 -2.23
CA VAL A 222 9.63 5.47 -1.34
C VAL A 222 9.34 4.07 -1.89
N GLN A 223 9.04 3.93 -3.19
CA GLN A 223 8.85 2.61 -3.80
C GLN A 223 10.18 1.87 -4.03
N PHE A 224 11.27 2.59 -4.23
CA PHE A 224 12.59 1.97 -4.23
C PHE A 224 12.87 1.28 -2.88
N THR A 225 12.73 2.01 -1.77
CA THR A 225 13.01 1.49 -0.42
C THR A 225 12.07 0.35 -0.01
N ASP A 226 10.77 0.44 -0.31
CA ASP A 226 9.77 -0.56 0.05
C ASP A 226 9.78 -1.81 -0.87
N LYS A 227 9.92 -1.62 -2.19
CA LYS A 227 9.73 -2.72 -3.16
C LYS A 227 11.03 -3.27 -3.74
N ILE A 228 12.04 -2.42 -3.98
CA ILE A 228 13.24 -2.79 -4.74
C ILE A 228 14.42 -3.09 -3.81
N GLN A 229 14.72 -2.22 -2.85
CA GLN A 229 15.82 -2.38 -1.91
C GLN A 229 15.84 -3.74 -1.18
N PRO A 230 14.70 -4.33 -0.73
CA PRO A 230 14.71 -5.63 -0.06
C PRO A 230 15.07 -6.82 -0.96
N ILE A 231 15.01 -6.63 -2.29
CA ILE A 231 15.45 -7.64 -3.27
C ILE A 231 16.79 -7.30 -3.91
N VAL A 232 17.46 -6.20 -3.52
CA VAL A 232 18.82 -5.93 -3.97
C VAL A 232 19.79 -6.79 -3.13
N PRO A 233 20.64 -7.65 -3.74
CA PRO A 233 20.97 -7.74 -5.15
C PRO A 233 20.63 -9.10 -5.80
N VAL A 234 19.36 -9.53 -5.76
CA VAL A 234 18.91 -10.79 -6.38
C VAL A 234 19.30 -10.86 -7.85
N CYS A 235 19.76 -12.04 -8.31
CA CYS A 235 20.12 -12.24 -9.70
C CYS A 235 18.88 -12.59 -10.54
N PHE A 236 18.68 -11.83 -11.62
CA PHE A 236 17.66 -12.05 -12.64
C PHE A 236 18.26 -11.82 -14.04
N ARG A 237 17.59 -12.35 -15.07
CA ARG A 237 17.93 -12.11 -16.47
C ARG A 237 17.72 -10.64 -16.81
N GLY A 238 16.53 -10.10 -16.50
CA GLY A 238 16.14 -8.72 -16.79
C GLY A 238 14.89 -8.24 -16.05
N VAL A 239 14.41 -7.08 -16.48
CA VAL A 239 13.25 -6.38 -15.89
C VAL A 239 12.20 -6.14 -16.97
N ILE A 240 10.93 -6.37 -16.63
CA ILE A 240 9.79 -5.79 -17.35
C ILE A 240 9.13 -4.69 -16.53
N TRP A 241 8.77 -3.60 -17.19
CA TRP A 241 8.34 -2.36 -16.55
C TRP A 241 7.06 -1.80 -17.17
N TYR A 242 6.02 -1.60 -16.37
CA TYR A 242 4.78 -0.95 -16.82
C TYR A 242 4.39 0.16 -15.85
N GLN A 243 4.85 1.36 -16.18
CA GLN A 243 4.54 2.61 -15.50
C GLN A 243 4.65 3.76 -16.49
N GLY A 244 3.87 4.81 -16.24
CA GLY A 244 4.04 6.11 -16.88
C GLY A 244 2.81 7.00 -16.70
N GLU A 245 1.66 6.40 -16.42
CA GLU A 245 0.35 7.04 -16.35
C GLU A 245 0.30 8.16 -15.31
N ARG A 246 1.01 8.02 -14.17
CA ARG A 246 1.13 9.09 -13.17
C ARG A 246 2.03 10.26 -13.62
N ASN A 247 2.89 10.04 -14.61
CA ASN A 247 3.75 11.06 -15.23
C ASN A 247 3.18 11.61 -16.55
N ALA A 248 1.98 11.21 -17.00
CA ALA A 248 1.45 11.47 -18.34
C ALA A 248 0.85 12.88 -18.61
N LYS A 249 1.37 13.92 -17.94
CA LYS A 249 1.17 15.33 -18.34
C LYS A 249 2.23 15.75 -19.37
N ALA A 250 2.06 16.87 -20.07
CA ALA A 250 3.03 17.34 -21.06
C ALA A 250 4.44 17.49 -20.46
N GLN A 251 4.58 18.24 -19.36
CA GLN A 251 5.88 18.49 -18.73
C GLN A 251 6.52 17.23 -18.14
N THR A 252 5.77 16.47 -17.32
CA THR A 252 6.32 15.27 -16.65
C THR A 252 6.49 14.10 -17.61
N GLY A 253 5.74 14.07 -18.70
CA GLY A 253 5.88 13.12 -19.80
C GLY A 253 7.11 13.43 -20.63
N TYR A 254 7.35 14.71 -20.96
CA TYR A 254 8.59 15.16 -21.59
C TYR A 254 9.82 14.77 -20.74
N GLU A 255 9.78 15.02 -19.42
CA GLU A 255 10.85 14.67 -18.46
C GLU A 255 11.14 13.16 -18.37
N TYR A 256 10.20 12.30 -18.77
CA TYR A 256 10.37 10.85 -18.76
C TYR A 256 11.54 10.35 -19.63
N ARG A 257 11.91 11.12 -20.67
CA ARG A 257 13.04 10.80 -21.57
C ARG A 257 14.40 10.82 -20.87
N GLU A 258 14.47 11.44 -19.70
CA GLU A 258 15.65 11.49 -18.82
C GLU A 258 15.46 10.62 -17.58
N LEU A 259 14.25 10.64 -16.97
CA LEU A 259 13.95 9.87 -15.76
C LEU A 259 14.04 8.35 -15.98
N LEU A 260 13.54 7.83 -17.10
CA LEU A 260 13.59 6.39 -17.38
C LEU A 260 15.02 5.88 -17.59
N PRO A 261 15.85 6.47 -18.49
CA PRO A 261 17.26 6.07 -18.60
C PRO A 261 18.01 6.18 -17.27
N PHE A 262 17.79 7.26 -16.51
CA PHE A 262 18.43 7.47 -15.22
C PHE A 262 18.09 6.38 -14.20
N MET A 263 16.81 6.00 -14.09
CA MET A 263 16.37 4.89 -13.23
C MET A 263 17.00 3.56 -13.65
N ILE A 264 17.02 3.26 -14.96
CA ILE A 264 17.55 2.00 -15.50
C ILE A 264 19.04 1.85 -15.20
N GLU A 265 19.86 2.86 -15.49
CA GLU A 265 21.31 2.80 -15.23
C GLU A 265 21.60 2.82 -13.72
N ASN A 266 20.83 3.55 -12.92
CA ASN A 266 20.97 3.53 -11.47
C ASN A 266 20.67 2.13 -10.87
N TRP A 267 19.60 1.46 -11.31
CA TRP A 267 19.31 0.09 -10.90
C TRP A 267 20.43 -0.87 -11.35
N ARG A 268 20.92 -0.77 -12.59
CA ARG A 268 22.04 -1.58 -13.10
C ARG A 268 23.28 -1.47 -12.20
N GLY A 269 23.69 -0.24 -11.87
CA GLY A 269 24.82 0.01 -10.97
C GLY A 269 24.58 -0.48 -9.53
N LEU A 270 23.35 -0.36 -9.00
CA LEU A 270 23.02 -0.84 -7.65
C LEU A 270 23.04 -2.36 -7.52
N PHE A 271 22.42 -3.09 -8.46
CA PHE A 271 22.45 -4.56 -8.44
C PHE A 271 23.87 -5.10 -8.60
N ALA A 272 24.70 -4.47 -9.44
CA ALA A 272 26.10 -4.83 -9.63
C ALA A 272 26.96 -4.55 -8.38
N SER A 273 26.95 -3.32 -7.89
CA SER A 273 27.76 -2.90 -6.73
C SER A 273 27.39 -3.67 -5.45
N ARG A 274 26.10 -3.87 -5.18
CA ARG A 274 25.64 -4.58 -3.98
C ARG A 274 25.86 -6.09 -4.06
N SER A 275 25.80 -6.71 -5.24
CA SER A 275 26.24 -8.11 -5.41
C SER A 275 27.75 -8.27 -5.46
N GLY A 276 28.52 -7.19 -5.65
CA GLY A 276 29.96 -7.26 -5.94
C GLY A 276 30.23 -8.05 -7.23
N THR A 277 29.41 -7.86 -8.26
CA THR A 277 29.61 -8.45 -9.60
C THR A 277 29.81 -7.34 -10.64
N PRO A 278 30.43 -7.64 -11.80
CA PRO A 278 30.56 -6.67 -12.89
C PRO A 278 29.20 -6.13 -13.34
N GLU A 279 29.15 -4.86 -13.74
CA GLU A 279 27.89 -4.24 -14.15
C GLU A 279 27.29 -4.92 -15.38
N ARG A 280 26.11 -5.51 -15.18
CA ARG A 280 25.30 -6.08 -16.24
C ARG A 280 24.35 -5.02 -16.78
N LYS A 281 24.49 -4.71 -18.07
CA LYS A 281 23.42 -4.07 -18.86
C LYS A 281 22.29 -5.06 -19.14
N PHE A 282 21.65 -5.54 -18.07
CA PHE A 282 20.57 -6.50 -18.16
C PHE A 282 19.39 -5.92 -18.97
N PRO A 283 18.70 -6.74 -19.77
CA PRO A 283 17.54 -6.31 -20.56
C PRO A 283 16.50 -5.62 -19.67
N PHE A 284 16.03 -4.46 -20.13
CA PHE A 284 14.99 -3.68 -19.47
C PHE A 284 13.91 -3.32 -20.50
N TYR A 285 12.77 -4.00 -20.43
CA TYR A 285 11.69 -3.88 -21.41
C TYR A 285 10.48 -3.20 -20.80
N TYR A 286 9.92 -2.21 -21.49
CA TYR A 286 8.82 -1.40 -20.97
C TYR A 286 7.66 -1.26 -21.95
N VAL A 287 6.47 -1.01 -21.41
CA VAL A 287 5.26 -0.78 -22.21
C VAL A 287 5.12 0.71 -22.51
N GLN A 288 5.03 1.06 -23.80
CA GLN A 288 4.58 2.39 -24.20
C GLN A 288 3.08 2.50 -23.91
N VAL A 289 2.73 3.42 -23.02
CA VAL A 289 1.38 3.55 -22.43
C VAL A 289 0.24 3.66 -23.48
N PRO A 290 -0.99 3.23 -23.13
CA PRO A 290 -2.15 3.27 -24.02
C PRO A 290 -2.53 4.68 -24.50
N THR A 291 -3.53 4.79 -25.39
CA THR A 291 -4.27 6.06 -25.54
C THR A 291 -5.15 6.31 -24.32
N GLN A 292 -5.52 7.56 -24.08
CA GLN A 292 -6.54 7.93 -23.10
C GLN A 292 -7.63 8.81 -23.73
N ASP A 293 -8.78 8.89 -23.07
CA ASP A 293 -9.88 9.79 -23.40
C ASP A 293 -9.51 11.28 -23.31
N ALA A 294 -10.48 12.14 -23.60
CA ALA A 294 -10.35 13.55 -24.01
C ALA A 294 -9.62 14.54 -23.06
N LYS A 295 -8.98 14.08 -21.98
CA LYS A 295 -8.39 14.91 -20.90
C LYS A 295 -6.88 14.71 -20.68
N GLY A 296 -6.24 13.78 -21.39
CA GLY A 296 -4.84 13.40 -21.14
C GLY A 296 -3.80 13.95 -22.14
N GLU A 297 -2.68 14.50 -21.65
CA GLU A 297 -1.55 14.99 -22.47
C GLU A 297 -0.49 13.91 -22.78
N TRP A 298 -0.94 12.68 -23.01
CA TRP A 298 -0.12 11.47 -23.06
C TRP A 298 0.87 11.33 -24.23
N PRO A 299 0.70 11.94 -25.41
CA PRO A 299 1.66 11.80 -26.52
C PRO A 299 3.10 12.17 -26.15
N TRP A 300 3.28 13.18 -25.29
CA TRP A 300 4.59 13.58 -24.75
C TRP A 300 5.33 12.44 -24.06
N LEU A 301 4.62 11.67 -23.23
CA LEU A 301 5.17 10.52 -22.52
C LEU A 301 5.50 9.37 -23.49
N ARG A 302 4.67 9.13 -24.50
CA ARG A 302 4.90 8.05 -25.48
C ARG A 302 6.13 8.33 -26.35
N ASP A 303 6.30 9.55 -26.84
CA ASP A 303 7.51 9.95 -27.55
C ASP A 303 8.74 9.97 -26.63
N ALA A 304 8.59 10.39 -25.36
CA ALA A 304 9.67 10.32 -24.38
C ALA A 304 10.14 8.88 -24.09
N MET A 305 9.20 7.93 -23.99
CA MET A 305 9.50 6.49 -23.94
C MET A 305 10.22 6.01 -25.21
N ARG A 306 9.74 6.39 -26.41
CA ARG A 306 10.42 6.09 -27.69
C ARG A 306 11.85 6.65 -27.72
N ARG A 307 12.08 7.85 -27.20
CA ARG A 307 13.41 8.48 -27.15
C ARG A 307 14.34 7.81 -26.14
N ALA A 308 13.81 7.34 -25.00
CA ALA A 308 14.57 6.57 -24.02
C ALA A 308 15.14 5.26 -24.62
N LEU A 309 14.45 4.64 -25.59
CA LEU A 309 14.94 3.48 -26.33
C LEU A 309 16.23 3.78 -27.12
N ALA A 310 16.34 4.99 -27.69
CA ALA A 310 17.50 5.41 -28.47
C ALA A 310 18.71 5.79 -27.59
N THR A 311 18.47 6.21 -26.35
CA THR A 311 19.53 6.64 -25.42
C THR A 311 19.95 5.55 -24.41
N THR A 312 19.16 4.49 -24.24
CA THR A 312 19.40 3.47 -23.21
C THR A 312 19.70 2.10 -23.82
N SER A 313 20.95 1.67 -23.72
CA SER A 313 21.41 0.38 -24.26
C SER A 313 20.72 -0.84 -23.61
N ASN A 314 20.53 -1.90 -24.40
CA ASN A 314 19.79 -3.12 -24.05
C ASN A 314 18.43 -2.84 -23.39
N THR A 315 17.62 -2.04 -24.09
CA THR A 315 16.21 -1.80 -23.75
C THR A 315 15.30 -2.13 -24.93
N GLY A 316 14.00 -2.12 -24.69
CA GLY A 316 12.97 -2.54 -25.64
C GLY A 316 11.62 -2.00 -25.23
N MET A 317 10.78 -1.70 -26.22
CA MET A 317 9.51 -1.01 -25.99
C MET A 317 8.35 -1.76 -26.65
N ALA A 318 7.44 -2.28 -25.84
CA ALA A 318 6.17 -2.83 -26.31
C ALA A 318 5.20 -1.69 -26.58
N VAL A 319 4.93 -1.39 -27.86
CA VAL A 319 3.89 -0.44 -28.26
C VAL A 319 2.52 -0.99 -27.85
N PHE A 320 1.68 -0.19 -27.19
CA PHE A 320 0.40 -0.65 -26.63
C PHE A 320 -0.71 0.43 -26.67
N TYR A 321 -0.56 1.45 -27.53
CA TYR A 321 -1.55 2.52 -27.71
C TYR A 321 -2.88 2.04 -28.31
N ASP A 322 -2.81 0.94 -29.05
CA ASP A 322 -3.87 0.26 -29.80
C ASP A 322 -4.91 -0.47 -28.93
N HIS A 323 -4.68 -0.54 -27.62
CA HIS A 323 -5.63 -1.10 -26.65
C HIS A 323 -6.19 -0.05 -25.66
N GLY A 324 -6.00 1.25 -25.92
CA GLY A 324 -6.76 2.31 -25.24
C GLY A 324 -8.19 2.44 -25.80
N PRO A 325 -8.95 3.51 -25.45
CA PRO A 325 -8.60 4.71 -24.67
C PRO A 325 -8.66 4.48 -23.16
N SER A 326 -8.83 3.23 -22.72
CA SER A 326 -8.81 2.93 -21.29
C SER A 326 -7.42 3.18 -20.70
N LEU A 327 -7.38 3.94 -19.61
CA LEU A 327 -6.25 4.04 -18.68
C LEU A 327 -5.76 2.66 -18.21
N HIS A 328 -6.69 1.70 -18.11
CA HIS A 328 -6.43 0.31 -17.76
C HIS A 328 -7.00 -0.62 -18.85
N PRO A 329 -6.27 -0.85 -19.96
CA PRO A 329 -6.70 -1.75 -21.03
C PRO A 329 -7.00 -3.15 -20.52
N HIS A 330 -8.10 -3.74 -20.99
CA HIS A 330 -8.51 -5.09 -20.59
C HIS A 330 -7.53 -6.15 -21.09
N GLU A 331 -7.03 -5.96 -22.32
CA GLU A 331 -6.24 -6.90 -23.11
C GLU A 331 -4.75 -6.94 -22.71
N LYS A 332 -4.46 -7.23 -21.45
CA LYS A 332 -3.08 -7.33 -20.91
C LYS A 332 -2.19 -8.35 -21.61
N ARG A 333 -2.79 -9.32 -22.32
CA ARG A 333 -2.08 -10.37 -23.06
C ARG A 333 -1.07 -9.80 -24.04
N TYR A 334 -1.50 -8.91 -24.93
CA TYR A 334 -0.61 -8.31 -25.94
C TYR A 334 0.53 -7.50 -25.33
N ALA A 335 0.33 -6.84 -24.17
CA ALA A 335 1.43 -6.16 -23.48
C ALA A 335 2.51 -7.15 -23.01
N GLY A 336 2.11 -8.25 -22.34
CA GLY A 336 3.03 -9.29 -21.89
C GLY A 336 3.72 -10.02 -23.04
N GLU A 337 2.96 -10.42 -24.07
CA GLU A 337 3.49 -11.11 -25.25
C GLU A 337 4.43 -10.22 -26.07
N ARG A 338 4.13 -8.94 -26.28
CA ARG A 338 5.02 -7.99 -27.00
C ARG A 338 6.32 -7.75 -26.22
N LEU A 339 6.29 -7.71 -24.89
CA LEU A 339 7.52 -7.69 -24.06
C LEU A 339 8.32 -8.99 -24.21
N ALA A 340 7.65 -10.15 -24.32
CA ALA A 340 8.32 -11.43 -24.50
C ALA A 340 8.95 -11.57 -25.90
N LEU A 341 8.35 -10.99 -26.94
CA LEU A 341 8.98 -10.93 -28.28
C LEU A 341 10.34 -10.20 -28.25
N TRP A 342 10.44 -9.08 -27.50
CA TRP A 342 11.72 -8.39 -27.29
C TRP A 342 12.75 -9.31 -26.62
N ALA A 343 12.39 -9.98 -25.53
CA ALA A 343 13.28 -10.92 -24.84
C ALA A 343 13.72 -12.08 -25.73
N LEU A 344 12.79 -12.74 -26.42
CA LEU A 344 13.08 -13.85 -27.34
C LEU A 344 14.07 -13.45 -28.43
N ALA A 345 13.85 -12.30 -29.08
CA ALA A 345 14.67 -11.86 -30.19
C ALA A 345 16.04 -11.28 -29.77
N LYS A 346 16.12 -10.63 -28.60
CA LYS A 346 17.34 -9.93 -28.16
C LYS A 346 18.22 -10.73 -27.20
N ASP A 347 17.63 -11.56 -26.33
CA ASP A 347 18.35 -12.33 -25.31
C ASP A 347 18.44 -13.83 -25.62
N TYR A 348 17.48 -14.39 -26.37
CA TYR A 348 17.36 -15.84 -26.61
C TYR A 348 17.53 -16.27 -28.07
N GLY A 349 18.11 -15.40 -28.91
CA GLY A 349 18.55 -15.76 -30.27
C GLY A 349 17.45 -15.97 -31.31
N ARG A 350 16.19 -15.64 -31.00
CA ARG A 350 15.05 -15.72 -31.94
C ARG A 350 14.99 -14.50 -32.87
N SER A 351 16.07 -14.27 -33.60
CA SER A 351 16.25 -13.12 -34.51
C SER A 351 15.32 -13.15 -35.73
N ASP A 352 14.61 -14.26 -35.95
CA ASP A 352 13.51 -14.43 -36.91
C ASP A 352 12.25 -13.63 -36.54
N LEU A 353 12.01 -13.41 -35.23
CA LEU A 353 10.79 -12.79 -34.74
C LEU A 353 10.75 -11.29 -35.00
N GLN A 354 9.60 -10.79 -35.47
CA GLN A 354 9.31 -9.36 -35.43
C GLN A 354 8.88 -8.98 -34.01
N TYR A 355 9.71 -8.18 -33.35
CA TYR A 355 9.57 -7.86 -31.92
C TYR A 355 9.17 -6.41 -31.62
N SER A 356 9.12 -5.56 -32.64
CA SER A 356 8.65 -4.18 -32.54
C SER A 356 7.83 -3.81 -33.77
N GLY A 357 6.91 -2.86 -33.62
CA GLY A 357 6.29 -2.16 -34.75
C GLY A 357 7.20 -1.03 -35.25
N PRO A 358 6.81 -0.33 -36.33
CA PRO A 358 7.64 0.71 -36.93
C PRO A 358 8.09 1.78 -35.93
N LEU A 359 9.39 2.07 -35.89
CA LEU A 359 9.99 3.13 -35.06
C LEU A 359 10.59 4.19 -35.98
N LEU A 360 10.26 5.47 -35.77
CA LEU A 360 10.78 6.55 -36.62
C LEU A 360 12.31 6.59 -36.59
N LYS A 361 12.92 6.43 -37.77
CA LYS A 361 14.36 6.41 -38.00
C LYS A 361 14.89 7.75 -38.49
N SER A 362 14.26 8.32 -39.53
CA SER A 362 14.65 9.61 -40.09
C SER A 362 13.48 10.32 -40.78
N VAL A 363 13.64 11.63 -40.98
CA VAL A 363 12.74 12.45 -41.82
C VAL A 363 13.57 13.27 -42.80
N GLU A 364 13.21 13.23 -44.07
CA GLU A 364 13.80 14.04 -45.14
C GLU A 364 12.74 15.00 -45.69
N TYR A 365 13.03 16.31 -45.68
CA TYR A 365 12.08 17.34 -46.14
C TYR A 365 12.34 17.69 -47.62
N ARG A 366 11.53 17.13 -48.52
CA ARG A 366 11.60 17.33 -49.98
C ARG A 366 10.54 18.34 -50.42
N GLY A 367 10.90 19.63 -50.41
CA GLY A 367 10.00 20.71 -50.81
C GLY A 367 8.80 20.83 -49.86
N LYS A 368 7.61 20.40 -50.31
CA LYS A 368 6.37 20.40 -49.50
C LYS A 368 6.12 19.09 -48.75
N THR A 369 6.93 18.07 -48.98
CA THR A 369 6.73 16.71 -48.47
C THR A 369 7.77 16.38 -47.41
N ALA A 370 7.33 15.87 -46.26
CA ALA A 370 8.18 15.16 -45.32
C ALA A 370 8.16 13.66 -45.67
N VAL A 371 9.33 13.07 -45.90
CA VAL A 371 9.52 11.65 -46.23
C VAL A 371 10.09 10.96 -45.00
N LEU A 372 9.29 10.09 -44.39
CA LEU A 372 9.63 9.41 -43.14
C LEU A 372 10.12 8.00 -43.44
N SER A 373 11.21 7.60 -42.80
CA SER A 373 11.69 6.22 -42.79
C SER A 373 11.60 5.62 -41.38
N PHE A 374 11.44 4.31 -41.31
CA PHE A 374 11.25 3.57 -40.06
C PHE A 374 12.23 2.40 -39.95
N ASP A 375 12.64 2.10 -38.72
CA ASP A 375 13.16 0.79 -38.36
C ASP A 375 11.97 -0.14 -38.03
N HIS A 376 12.19 -1.46 -38.09
CA HIS A 376 11.17 -2.49 -37.83
C HIS A 376 9.98 -2.50 -38.81
N VAL A 377 10.20 -2.16 -40.08
CA VAL A 377 9.21 -2.33 -41.17
C VAL A 377 8.94 -3.79 -41.53
N ALA A 378 9.74 -4.75 -41.05
CA ALA A 378 9.66 -6.17 -41.39
C ALA A 378 9.72 -6.40 -42.91
N GLY A 379 8.62 -6.83 -43.54
CA GLY A 379 8.49 -6.98 -45.00
C GLY A 379 7.65 -5.88 -45.68
N GLY A 380 7.31 -4.81 -44.98
CA GLY A 380 6.56 -3.66 -45.51
C GLY A 380 5.72 -2.94 -44.46
N LEU A 381 5.37 -1.70 -44.75
CA LEU A 381 4.35 -0.94 -44.01
C LEU A 381 2.96 -1.22 -44.57
N SER A 382 1.92 -1.13 -43.74
CA SER A 382 0.52 -1.13 -44.21
C SER A 382 -0.42 -0.36 -43.29
N ASN A 383 -1.56 0.06 -43.84
CA ASN A 383 -2.72 0.51 -43.11
C ASN A 383 -3.67 -0.68 -42.85
N PRO A 384 -3.94 -1.05 -41.58
CA PRO A 384 -4.92 -2.09 -41.22
C PRO A 384 -6.34 -1.88 -41.78
N ALA A 385 -6.72 -0.65 -42.15
CA ALA A 385 -7.99 -0.35 -42.80
C ALA A 385 -8.04 -0.74 -44.30
N GLY A 386 -6.91 -1.15 -44.90
CA GLY A 386 -6.81 -1.58 -46.29
C GLY A 386 -6.60 -0.47 -47.32
N ASP A 387 -6.37 0.77 -46.88
CA ASP A 387 -6.03 1.91 -47.74
C ASP A 387 -4.68 2.53 -47.36
N ASP A 388 -3.63 2.07 -48.03
CA ASP A 388 -2.26 2.58 -47.86
C ASP A 388 -2.08 4.02 -48.39
N SER A 389 -3.06 4.56 -49.14
CA SER A 389 -3.03 5.95 -49.63
C SER A 389 -3.49 6.99 -48.59
N SER A 390 -4.02 6.55 -47.44
CA SER A 390 -4.55 7.42 -46.39
C SER A 390 -4.23 6.92 -44.99
N LEU A 391 -3.32 7.59 -44.28
CA LEU A 391 -2.98 7.31 -42.88
C LEU A 391 -3.46 8.42 -41.94
N ASP A 392 -4.14 8.03 -40.86
CA ASP A 392 -4.59 8.96 -39.82
C ASP A 392 -3.50 9.41 -38.86
N PHE A 393 -3.80 10.49 -38.13
CA PHE A 393 -3.05 11.00 -36.97
C PHE A 393 -1.67 11.63 -37.24
N PHE A 394 -1.38 11.93 -38.50
CA PHE A 394 -0.24 12.78 -38.89
C PHE A 394 -0.56 14.28 -38.82
N GLU A 395 0.42 15.05 -38.37
CA GLU A 395 0.42 16.50 -38.33
C GLU A 395 1.82 17.03 -38.69
N VAL A 396 1.88 18.22 -39.30
CA VAL A 396 3.14 18.90 -39.65
C VAL A 396 3.15 20.33 -39.15
N ALA A 397 4.33 20.87 -38.89
CA ALA A 397 4.57 22.27 -38.57
C ALA A 397 5.68 22.87 -39.44
N GLY A 398 5.60 24.17 -39.71
CA GLY A 398 6.67 24.95 -40.33
C GLY A 398 7.62 25.56 -39.29
N ASP A 399 8.34 26.62 -39.69
CA ASP A 399 9.26 27.37 -38.82
C ASP A 399 8.57 28.05 -37.61
N ASP A 400 7.25 28.21 -37.62
CA ASP A 400 6.48 28.79 -36.51
C ASP A 400 6.12 27.78 -35.41
N GLY A 401 6.45 26.50 -35.59
CA GLY A 401 6.19 25.42 -34.63
C GLY A 401 4.71 25.05 -34.47
N LYS A 402 3.79 25.60 -35.28
CA LYS A 402 2.36 25.32 -35.16
C LYS A 402 1.97 24.10 -35.98
N TYR A 403 1.64 23.03 -35.27
CA TYR A 403 1.17 21.81 -35.88
C TYR A 403 -0.25 21.94 -36.44
N VAL A 404 -0.42 21.48 -37.67
CA VAL A 404 -1.71 21.36 -38.37
C VAL A 404 -1.87 19.95 -38.94
N PRO A 405 -3.12 19.48 -39.17
CA PRO A 405 -3.37 18.19 -39.80
C PRO A 405 -2.65 18.04 -41.15
N ALA A 406 -2.18 16.83 -41.41
CA ALA A 406 -1.49 16.46 -42.63
C ALA A 406 -2.15 15.24 -43.30
N ASN A 407 -2.05 15.19 -44.62
CA ASN A 407 -2.32 14.00 -45.42
C ASN A 407 -1.07 13.12 -45.37
N ALA A 408 -1.23 11.82 -45.15
CA ALA A 408 -0.14 10.87 -45.11
C ALA A 408 -0.47 9.61 -45.90
N SER A 409 0.51 9.04 -46.60
CA SER A 409 0.38 7.83 -47.43
C SER A 409 1.66 6.99 -47.37
N ILE A 410 1.55 5.69 -47.61
CA ILE A 410 2.69 4.77 -47.71
C ILE A 410 3.24 4.79 -49.14
N ASP A 411 4.56 4.81 -49.28
CA ASP A 411 5.31 4.67 -50.53
C ASP A 411 6.46 3.69 -50.30
N GLY A 412 6.24 2.40 -50.61
CA GLY A 412 7.12 1.31 -50.21
C GLY A 412 7.27 1.22 -48.69
N ASP A 413 8.50 1.28 -48.19
CA ASP A 413 8.83 1.30 -46.76
C ASP A 413 8.85 2.71 -46.14
N GLN A 414 8.38 3.73 -46.87
CA GLN A 414 8.34 5.12 -46.44
C GLN A 414 6.92 5.61 -46.20
N VAL A 415 6.78 6.66 -45.37
CA VAL A 415 5.53 7.43 -45.27
C VAL A 415 5.77 8.84 -45.79
N LEU A 416 4.97 9.26 -46.76
CA LEU A 416 4.96 10.61 -47.33
C LEU A 416 3.92 11.44 -46.59
N VAL A 417 4.31 12.59 -46.04
CA VAL A 417 3.42 13.47 -45.27
C VAL A 417 3.43 14.89 -45.86
N THR A 418 2.24 15.45 -46.11
CA THR A 418 2.05 16.78 -46.72
C THR A 418 0.89 17.52 -46.06
N SER A 419 0.89 18.86 -46.08
CA SER A 419 -0.30 19.64 -45.71
C SER A 419 -0.45 20.87 -46.61
N PRO A 420 -1.66 21.20 -47.11
CA PRO A 420 -1.87 22.41 -47.90
C PRO A 420 -1.66 23.70 -47.08
N GLN A 421 -1.66 23.60 -45.75
CA GLN A 421 -1.45 24.71 -44.82
C GLN A 421 0.04 25.01 -44.54
N VAL A 422 0.96 24.09 -44.86
CA VAL A 422 2.40 24.22 -44.56
C VAL A 422 3.21 23.95 -45.84
N SER A 423 3.68 25.02 -46.48
CA SER A 423 4.48 24.92 -47.72
C SER A 423 5.91 24.44 -47.50
N HIS A 424 6.48 24.65 -46.30
CA HIS A 424 7.83 24.24 -45.93
C HIS A 424 7.80 23.49 -44.60
N PRO A 425 7.48 22.18 -44.57
CA PRO A 425 7.47 21.40 -43.34
C PRO A 425 8.87 21.35 -42.72
N LYS A 426 8.91 21.50 -41.38
CA LYS A 426 10.10 21.41 -40.54
C LYS A 426 9.99 20.34 -39.47
N PHE A 427 8.77 20.06 -39.04
CA PHE A 427 8.49 19.06 -38.01
C PHE A 427 7.27 18.22 -38.38
N VAL A 428 7.28 16.96 -37.95
CA VAL A 428 6.20 15.98 -38.13
C VAL A 428 5.92 15.30 -36.79
N ARG A 429 4.66 15.00 -36.52
CA ARG A 429 4.27 14.17 -35.37
C ARG A 429 3.15 13.19 -35.73
N TYR A 430 3.10 12.08 -35.00
CA TYR A 430 2.17 10.98 -35.19
C TYR A 430 1.53 10.57 -33.86
N LEU A 431 0.20 10.46 -33.85
CA LEU A 431 -0.62 10.21 -32.65
C LEU A 431 -0.47 11.29 -31.56
N PHE A 432 -0.39 12.56 -31.97
CA PHE A 432 -0.43 13.72 -31.07
C PHE A 432 -1.80 14.43 -31.04
N ARG A 433 -2.52 14.48 -32.16
CA ARG A 433 -3.93 14.91 -32.18
C ARG A 433 -4.85 13.89 -31.52
N LYS A 434 -5.92 14.39 -30.90
CA LYS A 434 -7.02 13.61 -30.32
C LYS A 434 -7.76 12.80 -31.40
N PRO A 435 -7.93 11.50 -31.23
CA PRO A 435 -8.91 10.69 -31.97
C PRO A 435 -10.32 10.90 -31.42
N GLU A 436 -11.27 11.29 -32.27
CA GLU A 436 -12.70 11.00 -32.07
C GLU A 436 -13.27 10.47 -33.40
N PRO A 437 -13.72 9.21 -33.49
CA PRO A 437 -13.66 8.16 -32.46
C PRO A 437 -12.22 7.70 -32.15
N ASP A 438 -12.08 6.71 -31.27
CA ASP A 438 -10.79 6.11 -30.86
C ASP A 438 -9.85 5.81 -32.04
N PRO A 439 -8.52 5.86 -31.82
CA PRO A 439 -7.58 5.72 -32.93
C PRO A 439 -7.62 4.31 -33.48
N THR A 440 -8.24 4.17 -34.65
CA THR A 440 -7.93 3.11 -35.58
C THR A 440 -6.42 3.08 -35.80
N ILE A 441 -5.82 1.89 -35.65
CA ILE A 441 -4.40 1.69 -35.94
C ILE A 441 -4.20 2.04 -37.41
N SER A 442 -3.48 3.13 -37.70
CA SER A 442 -3.31 3.63 -39.07
C SER A 442 -2.00 3.21 -39.72
N LEU A 443 -1.04 2.69 -38.94
CA LEU A 443 0.26 2.25 -39.44
C LEU A 443 0.79 1.05 -38.65
N VAL A 444 0.97 -0.07 -39.33
CA VAL A 444 1.63 -1.29 -38.82
C VAL A 444 2.78 -1.69 -39.75
N ASN A 445 3.64 -2.59 -39.28
CA ASN A 445 4.49 -3.39 -40.16
C ASN A 445 3.76 -4.66 -40.65
N SER A 446 4.40 -5.42 -41.54
CA SER A 446 3.87 -6.68 -42.09
C SER A 446 3.61 -7.80 -41.05
N ALA A 447 3.98 -7.61 -39.78
CA ALA A 447 3.64 -8.51 -38.67
C ALA A 447 2.43 -8.02 -37.84
N GLY A 448 1.76 -6.95 -38.27
CA GLY A 448 0.63 -6.34 -37.56
C GLY A 448 1.03 -5.56 -36.29
N LEU A 449 2.32 -5.30 -36.07
CA LEU A 449 2.78 -4.55 -34.90
C LEU A 449 2.67 -3.03 -35.17
N PRO A 450 2.03 -2.25 -34.28
CA PRO A 450 1.70 -0.85 -34.53
C PRO A 450 2.91 0.09 -34.37
N ALA A 451 2.95 1.13 -35.21
CA ALA A 451 4.01 2.13 -35.22
C ALA A 451 4.00 3.00 -33.95
N SER A 452 5.16 3.23 -33.32
CA SER A 452 5.24 4.07 -32.13
C SER A 452 4.76 5.50 -32.39
N SER A 453 4.05 6.10 -31.44
CA SER A 453 3.84 7.56 -31.41
C SER A 453 5.19 8.30 -31.40
N PHE A 454 5.30 9.42 -32.11
CA PHE A 454 6.52 10.22 -32.19
C PHE A 454 6.26 11.70 -32.48
N MET A 455 7.23 12.55 -32.15
CA MET A 455 7.37 13.93 -32.64
C MET A 455 8.84 14.19 -33.01
N THR A 456 9.09 14.98 -34.05
CA THR A 456 10.46 15.28 -34.53
C THR A 456 11.09 16.51 -33.92
N ASP A 457 10.32 17.43 -33.33
CA ASP A 457 10.86 18.60 -32.64
C ASP A 457 11.33 18.25 -31.21
N ASP A 458 12.03 19.20 -30.59
CA ASP A 458 12.47 19.13 -29.19
C ASP A 458 11.97 20.34 -28.38
N PHE A 459 10.77 20.84 -28.71
CA PHE A 459 10.13 21.91 -27.94
C PHE A 459 9.75 21.39 -26.56
N LYS A 460 10.53 21.78 -25.55
CA LYS A 460 10.22 21.54 -24.14
C LYS A 460 8.91 22.26 -23.78
N PRO A 461 7.89 21.56 -23.24
CA PRO A 461 6.69 22.21 -22.71
C PRO A 461 7.05 23.29 -21.68
N ALA A 462 6.19 24.30 -21.55
CA ALA A 462 6.32 25.23 -20.45
C ALA A 462 6.05 24.49 -19.14
N ARG A 463 6.99 24.53 -18.19
CA ARG A 463 6.69 24.10 -16.82
C ARG A 463 5.73 25.12 -16.22
N GLU A 464 4.52 24.69 -15.89
CA GLU A 464 3.58 25.48 -15.08
C GLU A 464 4.33 26.03 -13.87
N SER A 465 4.19 27.33 -13.60
CA SER A 465 4.67 27.86 -12.33
C SER A 465 4.05 27.03 -11.21
N ILE A 466 4.86 26.55 -10.26
CA ILE A 466 4.33 26.13 -8.97
C ILE A 466 3.84 27.42 -8.31
N ASP A 467 2.63 27.82 -8.67
CA ASP A 467 1.92 28.89 -7.99
C ASP A 467 1.85 28.47 -6.52
N GLN A 468 2.09 29.41 -5.60
CA GLN A 468 1.95 29.14 -4.18
C GLN A 468 0.47 29.14 -3.78
N GLY A 469 -0.31 28.36 -4.52
CA GLY A 469 -1.75 28.16 -4.47
C GLY A 469 -2.21 27.39 -3.24
N VAL A 470 -1.76 27.81 -2.06
CA VAL A 470 -2.73 28.05 -1.00
C VAL A 470 -3.55 29.26 -1.49
N PRO A 471 -4.86 29.13 -1.78
CA PRO A 471 -5.65 30.28 -2.15
C PRO A 471 -5.62 31.30 -1.01
N LYS A 472 -4.94 32.44 -1.23
CA LYS A 472 -5.04 33.60 -0.35
C LYS A 472 -6.47 34.13 -0.41
N ARG A 473 -7.39 33.53 0.35
CA ARG A 473 -8.59 34.24 0.79
C ARG A 473 -8.11 35.39 1.65
N GLY A 474 -8.09 36.58 1.04
CA GLY A 474 -7.84 37.83 1.74
C GLY A 474 -8.80 37.93 2.92
N VAL A 475 -8.24 38.24 4.08
CA VAL A 475 -9.03 38.58 5.26
C VAL A 475 -9.66 39.95 5.00
N ASN A 476 -10.92 39.96 4.58
CA ASN A 476 -11.80 41.08 4.86
C ASN A 476 -12.49 40.79 6.19
N GLU A 477 -11.93 41.35 7.26
CA GLU A 477 -12.61 41.49 8.54
C GLU A 477 -13.75 42.50 8.40
N THR A 478 -14.93 42.03 7.99
CA THR A 478 -16.25 42.49 8.45
C THR A 478 -17.38 41.72 7.75
N GLU A 479 -18.49 41.54 8.46
CA GLU A 479 -19.76 40.97 7.98
C GLU A 479 -19.73 39.53 7.41
N TRP A 480 -20.24 38.56 8.18
CA TRP A 480 -21.50 37.91 7.82
C TRP A 480 -22.09 37.07 8.98
N LEU A 481 -23.32 37.37 9.37
CA LEU A 481 -24.19 36.50 10.17
C LEU A 481 -25.31 35.95 9.25
N PRO A 482 -25.85 34.73 9.50
CA PRO A 482 -26.59 33.98 8.48
C PRO A 482 -28.11 34.16 8.55
N ARG A 483 -28.79 34.28 7.40
CA ARG A 483 -30.23 33.93 7.25
C ARG A 483 -30.60 33.33 5.88
N ARG A 484 -31.59 32.42 5.91
CA ARG A 484 -32.33 31.81 4.78
C ARG A 484 -33.11 32.89 4.00
N THR A 485 -33.49 32.78 2.71
CA THR A 485 -34.46 31.83 2.11
C THR A 485 -34.61 32.02 0.57
N SER A 486 -35.10 30.97 -0.10
CA SER A 486 -35.98 30.96 -1.30
C SER A 486 -35.60 31.65 -2.62
N ARG A 487 -35.62 30.88 -3.72
CA ARG A 487 -36.23 31.32 -4.99
C ARG A 487 -36.78 30.14 -5.80
N GLN A 488 -38.07 30.17 -6.12
CA GLN A 488 -38.71 29.37 -7.17
C GLN A 488 -38.95 30.24 -8.41
N ALA A 489 -38.84 29.62 -9.60
CA ALA A 489 -39.57 29.88 -10.87
C ALA A 489 -38.70 29.37 -12.04
N ARG A 490 -39.04 28.24 -12.68
CA ARG A 490 -39.83 28.18 -13.94
C ARG A 490 -39.13 28.90 -15.11
N THR A 491 -38.81 28.27 -16.25
CA THR A 491 -39.60 27.27 -17.02
C THR A 491 -38.70 26.37 -17.90
N ALA A 492 -39.23 25.21 -18.32
CA ALA A 492 -38.74 24.37 -19.42
C ALA A 492 -39.93 23.58 -20.00
N ALA A 493 -39.94 23.28 -21.31
CA ALA A 493 -40.81 22.30 -21.99
C ALA A 493 -40.41 22.17 -23.50
N PRO A 494 -40.88 21.16 -24.26
CA PRO A 494 -40.56 19.72 -24.17
C PRO A 494 -40.30 19.16 -25.62
N PRO A 495 -40.42 17.85 -25.97
CA PRO A 495 -40.55 16.59 -25.21
C PRO A 495 -39.29 15.68 -25.43
N ALA A 496 -39.23 14.36 -25.21
CA ALA A 496 -40.24 13.33 -24.93
C ALA A 496 -39.74 12.19 -24.02
N SER A 497 -40.45 11.05 -24.07
CA SER A 497 -40.41 9.89 -23.19
C SER A 497 -39.36 8.80 -23.52
N SER A 498 -38.68 8.30 -22.48
CA SER A 498 -38.88 6.92 -22.00
C SER A 498 -38.35 6.78 -20.56
N LYS A 499 -38.95 5.90 -19.73
CA LYS A 499 -38.66 5.81 -18.28
C LYS A 499 -37.64 4.70 -17.96
N THR A 500 -36.60 5.06 -17.20
CA THR A 500 -35.87 4.20 -16.25
C THR A 500 -35.27 5.11 -15.15
N SER A 501 -35.26 4.64 -13.90
CA SER A 501 -35.04 5.47 -12.69
C SER A 501 -33.56 5.70 -12.33
N SER A 502 -33.28 6.88 -11.76
CA SER A 502 -31.96 7.31 -11.25
C SER A 502 -31.78 7.01 -9.75
N PRO A 503 -30.55 6.84 -9.24
CA PRO A 503 -30.28 6.64 -7.82
C PRO A 503 -29.78 7.93 -7.14
N ASP A 504 -30.59 8.59 -6.31
CA ASP A 504 -30.13 9.62 -5.34
C ASP A 504 -31.21 10.09 -4.32
N GLU A 505 -32.33 9.38 -4.15
CA GLU A 505 -33.32 9.69 -3.09
C GLU A 505 -33.09 8.83 -1.83
N PRO A 506 -33.22 9.41 -0.62
CA PRO A 506 -33.22 8.61 0.62
C PRO A 506 -34.48 7.74 0.69
N LEU A 507 -34.32 6.53 1.23
CA LEU A 507 -35.41 5.55 1.41
C LEU A 507 -36.61 6.19 2.10
N THR A 508 -37.80 5.99 1.54
CA THR A 508 -39.05 6.50 2.10
C THR A 508 -39.47 5.69 3.33
N ALA A 509 -40.38 6.24 4.13
CA ALA A 509 -40.91 5.52 5.28
C ALA A 509 -41.64 4.22 4.91
N GLU A 510 -42.07 4.05 3.65
CA GLU A 510 -42.68 2.83 3.14
C GLU A 510 -41.63 1.78 2.74
N ASP A 511 -40.45 2.19 2.27
CA ASP A 511 -39.32 1.28 2.01
C ASP A 511 -38.75 0.66 3.31
N VAL A 512 -38.80 1.41 4.42
CA VAL A 512 -38.36 0.96 5.76
C VAL A 512 -39.22 -0.17 6.34
N VAL A 513 -40.46 -0.34 5.86
CA VAL A 513 -41.40 -1.37 6.37
C VAL A 513 -41.06 -2.77 5.83
N ALA A 514 -40.23 -2.89 4.79
CA ALA A 514 -39.83 -4.16 4.17
C ALA A 514 -38.43 -4.65 4.59
N ILE A 515 -37.88 -4.18 5.71
CA ILE A 515 -36.59 -4.66 6.25
C ILE A 515 -36.77 -6.06 6.86
N THR A 516 -36.66 -7.08 6.01
CA THR A 516 -36.65 -8.50 6.39
C THR A 516 -35.27 -8.94 6.89
N GLU A 517 -35.24 -10.00 7.70
CA GLU A 517 -34.01 -10.73 8.03
C GLU A 517 -33.20 -11.10 6.77
N ALA A 518 -31.87 -11.04 6.86
CA ALA A 518 -31.00 -11.28 5.71
C ALA A 518 -31.12 -12.72 5.19
N ASN A 519 -31.35 -12.83 3.88
CA ASN A 519 -31.23 -14.09 3.11
C ASN A 519 -29.99 -13.98 2.19
N GLY A 520 -28.78 -14.01 2.74
CA GLY A 520 -27.54 -13.95 1.98
C GLY A 520 -26.34 -13.47 2.79
N LEU A 521 -25.16 -13.44 2.15
CA LEU A 521 -23.88 -13.05 2.77
C LEU A 521 -23.86 -11.56 3.16
N ALA A 522 -23.17 -11.24 4.27
CA ALA A 522 -22.91 -9.86 4.68
C ALA A 522 -22.18 -9.05 3.59
N PRO A 523 -22.48 -7.74 3.43
CA PRO A 523 -22.03 -6.95 2.29
C PRO A 523 -20.52 -6.69 2.34
N GLU A 524 -19.85 -6.85 1.20
CA GLU A 524 -18.40 -6.75 1.09
C GLU A 524 -17.96 -5.78 -0.02
N VAL A 525 -16.75 -5.23 0.11
CA VAL A 525 -16.05 -4.61 -1.02
C VAL A 525 -15.36 -5.73 -1.80
N THR A 526 -15.82 -5.98 -3.02
CA THR A 526 -15.09 -6.83 -3.97
C THR A 526 -13.74 -6.18 -4.30
N ASP A 527 -12.68 -6.98 -4.37
CA ASP A 527 -11.32 -6.57 -4.77
C ASP A 527 -10.60 -5.65 -3.80
N LEU A 528 -11.01 -5.66 -2.53
CA LEU A 528 -10.39 -4.87 -1.48
C LEU A 528 -8.89 -5.23 -1.32
N SER A 529 -8.02 -4.29 -1.71
CA SER A 529 -6.58 -4.37 -1.44
C SER A 529 -6.21 -3.58 -0.18
N SER A 530 -5.04 -3.87 0.41
CA SER A 530 -4.50 -3.06 1.52
C SER A 530 -4.29 -1.59 1.14
N ASP A 531 -4.02 -1.31 -0.14
CA ASP A 531 -3.80 0.05 -0.66
C ASP A 531 -5.12 0.84 -0.74
N ASP A 532 -6.27 0.18 -0.62
CA ASP A 532 -7.59 0.80 -0.60
C ASP A 532 -8.06 1.19 0.80
N VAL A 533 -7.48 0.59 1.84
CA VAL A 533 -7.81 0.86 3.25
C VAL A 533 -7.26 2.22 3.68
N SER A 534 -8.07 3.27 3.54
CA SER A 534 -7.78 4.59 4.09
C SER A 534 -9.05 5.37 4.40
N PHE A 535 -9.00 6.23 5.42
CA PHE A 535 -10.11 7.12 5.80
C PHE A 535 -10.62 8.00 4.64
N ALA A 536 -9.72 8.42 3.75
CA ALA A 536 -10.10 9.23 2.58
C ALA A 536 -10.87 8.41 1.53
N LYS A 537 -10.46 7.17 1.23
CA LYS A 537 -11.19 6.29 0.30
C LYS A 537 -12.50 5.79 0.91
N GLU A 538 -12.49 5.50 2.20
CA GLU A 538 -13.64 5.04 2.99
C GLU A 538 -14.83 6.01 2.92
N GLN A 539 -14.58 7.32 3.03
CA GLN A 539 -15.60 8.37 2.87
C GLN A 539 -16.27 8.39 1.48
N HIS A 540 -15.66 7.73 0.49
CA HIS A 540 -16.16 7.61 -0.88
C HIS A 540 -16.75 6.23 -1.20
N LEU A 541 -16.84 5.32 -0.23
CA LEU A 541 -17.64 4.11 -0.38
C LEU A 541 -19.11 4.52 -0.59
N ALA A 542 -19.76 3.93 -1.59
CA ALA A 542 -21.17 4.13 -1.84
C ALA A 542 -22.00 3.57 -0.69
N ASP A 543 -23.01 4.32 -0.25
CA ASP A 543 -23.96 3.86 0.76
C ASP A 543 -24.71 2.60 0.24
N LEU A 544 -24.95 1.62 1.10
CA LEU A 544 -25.70 0.41 0.76
C LEU A 544 -27.12 0.78 0.32
N LYS A 545 -27.59 0.19 -0.78
CA LYS A 545 -28.95 0.40 -1.30
C LYS A 545 -30.05 -0.09 -0.33
N GLN A 546 -29.71 -1.07 0.50
CA GLN A 546 -30.55 -1.63 1.56
C GLN A 546 -29.64 -1.99 2.75
N PRO A 547 -30.11 -1.83 4.00
CA PRO A 547 -29.37 -2.29 5.17
C PRO A 547 -29.24 -3.82 5.14
N PHE A 548 -28.12 -4.32 5.67
CA PHE A 548 -27.95 -5.73 5.98
C PHE A 548 -28.16 -5.92 7.49
N ILE A 549 -29.04 -6.84 7.87
CA ILE A 549 -29.36 -7.13 9.27
C ILE A 549 -29.42 -8.65 9.43
N ASP A 550 -28.50 -9.20 10.21
CA ASP A 550 -28.36 -10.63 10.46
C ASP A 550 -28.46 -10.92 11.96
N ILE A 551 -29.39 -11.81 12.28
CA ILE A 551 -29.72 -12.27 13.63
C ILE A 551 -29.05 -13.60 13.99
N ALA A 552 -28.36 -14.24 13.04
CA ALA A 552 -27.66 -15.49 13.21
C ALA A 552 -26.34 -15.45 12.40
N PRO A 553 -25.36 -14.59 12.81
CA PRO A 553 -24.17 -14.31 12.02
C PRO A 553 -23.40 -15.56 11.57
N GLU A 554 -22.95 -15.55 10.32
CA GLU A 554 -22.19 -16.68 9.77
C GLU A 554 -20.82 -16.85 10.45
N ASP A 555 -20.40 -18.09 10.71
CA ASP A 555 -19.00 -18.39 11.02
C ASP A 555 -18.15 -18.12 9.76
N ARG A 556 -17.09 -17.32 9.95
CA ARG A 556 -16.17 -16.88 8.88
C ARG A 556 -14.77 -17.46 9.04
N GLY A 557 -14.57 -18.40 9.97
CA GLY A 557 -13.24 -18.94 10.31
C GLY A 557 -12.31 -17.87 10.88
N ASP A 558 -12.86 -16.80 11.47
CA ASP A 558 -12.11 -15.67 12.01
C ASP A 558 -11.79 -15.82 13.51
N GLY A 559 -12.19 -16.92 14.13
CA GLY A 559 -11.93 -17.22 15.54
C GLY A 559 -12.96 -16.60 16.51
N ILE A 560 -14.09 -16.11 16.00
CA ILE A 560 -15.24 -15.69 16.81
C ILE A 560 -16.32 -16.77 16.69
N GLU A 561 -16.71 -17.38 17.81
CA GLU A 561 -17.86 -18.30 17.82
C GLU A 561 -19.14 -17.50 17.50
N VAL A 562 -20.09 -18.10 16.80
CA VAL A 562 -21.34 -17.44 16.40
C VAL A 562 -22.56 -18.08 17.04
N GLY A 563 -23.65 -17.32 17.13
CA GLY A 563 -24.94 -17.79 17.64
C GLY A 563 -26.09 -16.93 17.10
N GLN A 564 -27.27 -17.01 17.71
CA GLN A 564 -28.48 -16.38 17.22
C GLN A 564 -29.24 -15.61 18.31
N ILE A 565 -29.48 -14.31 18.09
CA ILE A 565 -30.33 -13.49 18.97
C ILE A 565 -31.78 -14.02 18.96
N GLY A 566 -32.36 -14.22 20.14
CA GLY A 566 -33.69 -14.81 20.33
C GLY A 566 -33.72 -16.33 20.48
N LEU A 567 -32.66 -17.05 20.05
CA LEU A 567 -32.53 -18.49 20.27
C LEU A 567 -31.51 -18.80 21.37
N ASP A 568 -30.28 -18.30 21.22
CA ASP A 568 -29.19 -18.54 22.19
C ASP A 568 -29.23 -17.54 23.35
N SER A 569 -29.58 -16.28 23.07
CA SER A 569 -29.80 -15.26 24.12
C SER A 569 -30.58 -14.06 23.60
N GLY A 570 -31.15 -13.28 24.52
CA GLY A 570 -31.71 -11.95 24.29
C GLY A 570 -33.05 -11.88 23.52
N LYS A 571 -33.67 -10.70 23.55
CA LYS A 571 -34.96 -10.40 22.91
C LYS A 571 -34.75 -9.84 21.50
N LYS A 572 -34.82 -10.72 20.50
CA LYS A 572 -34.69 -10.43 19.06
C LYS A 572 -35.40 -9.13 18.63
N ASP A 573 -36.66 -8.96 18.99
CA ASP A 573 -37.49 -7.81 18.57
C ASP A 573 -36.92 -6.44 19.01
N LEU A 574 -36.30 -6.36 20.19
CA LEU A 574 -35.73 -5.11 20.71
C LEU A 574 -34.45 -4.72 19.97
N VAL A 575 -33.64 -5.71 19.58
CA VAL A 575 -32.42 -5.52 18.76
C VAL A 575 -32.80 -5.16 17.33
N LEU A 576 -33.77 -5.86 16.73
CA LEU A 576 -34.31 -5.53 15.40
C LEU A 576 -34.90 -4.12 15.35
N ALA A 577 -35.66 -3.70 16.36
CA ALA A 577 -36.19 -2.34 16.42
C ALA A 577 -35.07 -1.29 16.43
N LEU A 578 -34.00 -1.49 17.20
CA LEU A 578 -32.83 -0.59 17.16
C LEU A 578 -32.17 -0.58 15.78
N ALA A 579 -32.00 -1.74 15.15
CA ALA A 579 -31.40 -1.87 13.83
C ALA A 579 -32.22 -1.18 12.73
N GLN A 580 -33.56 -1.28 12.79
CA GLN A 580 -34.49 -0.56 11.92
C GLN A 580 -34.45 0.96 12.15
N GLU A 581 -34.36 1.43 13.39
CA GLU A 581 -34.15 2.86 13.69
C GLU A 581 -32.81 3.39 13.15
N ILE A 582 -31.75 2.58 13.20
CA ILE A 582 -30.45 2.90 12.60
C ILE A 582 -30.56 2.98 11.08
N ALA A 583 -31.22 2.01 10.43
CA ALA A 583 -31.48 2.03 8.99
C ALA A 583 -32.32 3.25 8.56
N ALA A 584 -33.27 3.67 9.38
CA ALA A 584 -34.06 4.90 9.20
C ALA A 584 -33.28 6.20 9.55
N GLY A 585 -31.98 6.12 9.85
CA GLY A 585 -31.10 7.27 10.09
C GLY A 585 -31.30 7.99 11.43
N GLN A 586 -32.08 7.42 12.37
CA GLN A 586 -32.47 8.09 13.61
C GLN A 586 -31.31 8.27 14.61
N HIS A 587 -30.29 7.42 14.50
CA HIS A 587 -29.11 7.41 15.37
C HIS A 587 -27.86 8.06 14.73
N GLY A 588 -28.05 8.74 13.59
CA GLY A 588 -27.00 9.44 12.86
C GLY A 588 -26.31 8.56 11.81
N GLU A 589 -25.06 8.89 11.53
CA GLU A 589 -24.27 8.36 10.41
C GLU A 589 -23.64 6.99 10.70
N ILE A 590 -24.43 6.03 11.20
CA ILE A 590 -23.96 4.67 11.54
C ILE A 590 -23.70 3.83 10.29
N ASP A 591 -22.62 3.04 10.34
CA ASP A 591 -22.15 2.16 9.26
C ASP A 591 -22.19 0.68 9.68
N SER A 592 -21.98 0.32 10.95
CA SER A 592 -22.24 -1.04 11.45
C SER A 592 -22.58 -1.10 12.93
N LEU A 593 -23.33 -2.14 13.34
CA LEU A 593 -23.58 -2.53 14.73
C LEU A 593 -23.46 -4.06 14.85
N LEU A 594 -22.54 -4.52 15.70
CA LEU A 594 -22.31 -5.92 16.07
C LEU A 594 -22.53 -6.11 17.57
N ILE A 595 -23.12 -7.24 17.96
CA ILE A 595 -23.36 -7.61 19.36
C ILE A 595 -22.83 -9.02 19.60
N HIS A 596 -21.86 -9.12 20.50
CA HIS A 596 -21.29 -10.37 20.98
C HIS A 596 -21.62 -10.53 22.47
N HIS A 597 -22.12 -11.70 22.85
CA HIS A 597 -22.64 -12.01 24.18
C HIS A 597 -22.35 -13.48 24.50
N ASP A 598 -21.94 -13.77 25.74
CA ASP A 598 -21.63 -15.13 26.20
C ASP A 598 -20.70 -15.93 25.28
N GLY A 599 -19.64 -15.27 24.82
CA GLY A 599 -18.62 -15.85 23.95
C GLY A 599 -19.00 -15.94 22.47
N ARG A 600 -20.24 -15.58 22.09
CA ARG A 600 -20.74 -15.70 20.72
C ARG A 600 -21.10 -14.35 20.10
N LEU A 601 -20.78 -14.17 18.82
CA LEU A 601 -21.37 -13.11 17.99
C LEU A 601 -22.80 -13.53 17.60
N ILE A 602 -23.79 -12.87 18.18
CA ILE A 602 -25.22 -13.24 18.07
C ILE A 602 -26.04 -12.31 17.18
N PHE A 603 -25.45 -11.20 16.73
CA PHE A 603 -26.08 -10.24 15.84
C PHE A 603 -25.03 -9.40 15.11
N GLU A 604 -25.19 -9.20 13.80
CA GLU A 604 -24.42 -8.22 13.05
C GLU A 604 -25.26 -7.48 12.02
N SER A 605 -24.94 -6.21 11.80
CA SER A 605 -25.66 -5.37 10.85
C SER A 605 -24.76 -4.31 10.24
N TYR A 606 -24.98 -4.07 8.95
CA TYR A 606 -24.22 -3.13 8.13
C TYR A 606 -25.18 -2.19 7.39
N TYR A 607 -24.86 -0.90 7.44
CA TYR A 607 -25.62 0.19 6.85
C TYR A 607 -24.66 1.00 5.99
N ARG A 608 -25.17 1.92 5.15
CA ARG A 608 -24.37 2.99 4.53
C ARG A 608 -23.00 2.50 4.00
N ARG A 609 -21.87 2.92 4.58
CA ARG A 609 -20.52 2.56 4.11
C ARG A 609 -19.97 1.28 4.73
N GLY A 610 -20.66 0.72 5.72
CA GLY A 610 -20.25 -0.51 6.39
C GLY A 610 -20.18 -1.70 5.45
N ARG A 611 -19.11 -2.49 5.60
CA ARG A 611 -18.87 -3.74 4.86
C ARG A 611 -18.16 -4.71 5.78
N ALA A 612 -18.51 -5.99 5.73
CA ALA A 612 -17.95 -7.02 6.60
C ALA A 612 -16.43 -7.18 6.44
N ASN A 613 -15.92 -7.03 5.22
CA ASN A 613 -14.50 -7.17 4.91
C ASN A 613 -13.69 -5.86 4.94
N TYR A 614 -14.30 -4.67 5.04
CA TYR A 614 -13.59 -3.39 4.93
C TYR A 614 -13.17 -2.84 6.31
N PRO A 615 -11.89 -2.56 6.56
CA PRO A 615 -11.45 -1.98 7.83
C PRO A 615 -11.88 -0.52 7.96
N HIS A 616 -12.71 -0.21 8.96
CA HIS A 616 -13.23 1.12 9.22
C HIS A 616 -12.22 1.96 10.02
N TYR A 617 -12.00 3.23 9.67
CA TYR A 617 -11.05 4.09 10.39
C TYR A 617 -11.47 4.30 11.86
N GLN A 618 -10.56 3.97 12.78
CA GLN A 618 -10.84 3.79 14.21
C GLN A 618 -10.61 5.06 15.04
N MET A 619 -10.00 6.09 14.45
CA MET A 619 -9.68 7.35 15.11
C MET A 619 -8.97 7.10 16.47
N SER A 620 -9.47 7.64 17.57
CA SER A 620 -8.80 7.53 18.89
C SER A 620 -8.70 6.13 19.50
N ILE A 621 -9.39 5.09 19.00
CA ILE A 621 -9.22 3.71 19.48
C ILE A 621 -7.80 3.18 19.17
N THR A 622 -7.11 3.79 18.18
CA THR A 622 -5.68 3.54 17.90
C THR A 622 -4.79 3.61 19.15
N LYS A 623 -5.12 4.48 20.13
CA LYS A 623 -4.39 4.56 21.40
C LYS A 623 -4.55 3.29 22.21
N SER A 624 -5.77 2.77 22.30
CA SER A 624 -6.09 1.53 23.01
C SER A 624 -5.30 0.35 22.43
N TYR A 625 -5.20 0.25 21.10
CA TYR A 625 -4.34 -0.76 20.44
C TYR A 625 -2.84 -0.52 20.67
N THR A 626 -2.39 0.74 20.76
CA THR A 626 -0.99 1.09 21.11
C THR A 626 -0.64 0.63 22.53
N ALA A 627 -1.55 0.81 23.50
CA ALA A 627 -1.36 0.29 24.85
C ALA A 627 -1.28 -1.25 24.86
N LEU A 628 -2.14 -1.94 24.09
CA LEU A 628 -2.05 -3.40 23.94
C LEU A 628 -0.72 -3.84 23.30
N ALA A 629 -0.18 -3.09 22.33
CA ALA A 629 1.13 -3.42 21.75
C ALA A 629 2.26 -3.34 22.80
N LEU A 630 2.28 -2.32 23.65
CA LEU A 630 3.22 -2.26 24.78
C LEU A 630 2.97 -3.39 25.79
N GLY A 631 1.71 -3.70 26.07
CA GLY A 631 1.33 -4.85 26.91
C GLY A 631 1.86 -6.18 26.35
N ARG A 632 1.80 -6.39 25.04
CA ARG A 632 2.36 -7.58 24.36
C ARG A 632 3.88 -7.64 24.51
N ALA A 633 4.57 -6.50 24.43
CA ALA A 633 6.01 -6.43 24.65
C ALA A 633 6.39 -6.80 26.11
N ILE A 634 5.50 -6.52 27.08
CA ILE A 634 5.68 -6.95 28.48
C ILE A 634 5.45 -8.47 28.64
N GLU A 635 4.43 -9.05 28.01
CA GLU A 635 4.20 -10.51 28.05
C GLU A 635 5.39 -11.29 27.47
N LEU A 636 5.97 -10.77 26.38
CA LEU A 636 7.15 -11.36 25.72
C LEU A 636 8.49 -11.04 26.44
N GLY A 637 8.46 -10.26 27.53
CA GLY A 637 9.63 -9.98 28.36
C GLY A 637 10.59 -8.90 27.86
N TYR A 638 10.24 -8.17 26.80
CA TYR A 638 11.00 -6.99 26.33
C TYR A 638 10.92 -5.80 27.30
N LEU A 639 9.85 -5.76 28.12
CA LEU A 639 9.67 -4.87 29.26
C LEU A 639 9.09 -5.66 30.44
N LYS A 640 9.18 -5.11 31.65
CA LYS A 640 8.47 -5.63 32.84
C LYS A 640 7.40 -4.65 33.29
N MET A 641 6.40 -5.14 34.03
CA MET A 641 5.40 -4.26 34.67
C MET A 641 6.01 -3.21 35.60
N SER A 642 7.18 -3.50 36.20
CA SER A 642 7.95 -2.54 37.02
C SER A 642 8.68 -1.47 36.22
N ASP A 643 8.96 -1.72 34.93
CA ASP A 643 9.62 -0.74 34.06
C ASP A 643 8.68 0.41 33.69
N LEU A 644 7.36 0.24 33.85
CA LEU A 644 6.38 1.28 33.59
C LEU A 644 6.59 2.53 34.46
N ASP A 645 7.09 2.37 35.69
CA ASP A 645 7.35 3.47 36.62
C ASP A 645 8.74 4.11 36.41
N ARG A 646 9.49 3.71 35.37
CA ARG A 646 10.80 4.29 35.02
C ARG A 646 10.67 5.46 34.03
N PRO A 647 11.59 6.45 34.07
CA PRO A 647 11.64 7.54 33.11
C PRO A 647 11.70 7.08 31.64
N VAL A 648 10.94 7.73 30.77
CA VAL A 648 10.92 7.42 29.33
C VAL A 648 12.25 7.72 28.65
N LEU A 649 13.04 8.67 29.18
CA LEU A 649 14.37 9.01 28.68
C LEU A 649 15.40 7.88 28.83
N GLU A 650 15.15 6.89 29.69
CA GLU A 650 16.00 5.69 29.77
C GLU A 650 15.87 4.78 28.53
N TYR A 651 14.79 4.94 27.74
CA TYR A 651 14.48 4.18 26.53
C TYR A 651 14.62 5.02 25.25
N LEU A 652 14.82 6.33 25.38
CA LEU A 652 14.88 7.27 24.26
C LEU A 652 16.31 7.83 24.14
N MET A 653 17.25 6.95 23.79
CA MET A 653 18.69 7.21 23.78
C MET A 653 19.17 8.18 22.69
N GLU A 654 18.35 8.49 21.68
CA GLU A 654 18.68 9.47 20.64
C GLU A 654 18.34 10.91 21.04
N ILE A 655 17.65 11.09 22.18
CA ILE A 655 17.25 12.40 22.68
C ILE A 655 18.45 13.15 23.30
N ASP A 656 18.71 14.35 22.80
CA ASP A 656 19.65 15.29 23.39
C ASP A 656 19.03 15.91 24.66
N GLN A 657 19.33 15.27 25.79
CA GLN A 657 18.83 15.66 27.11
C GLN A 657 19.27 17.06 27.54
N SER A 658 20.31 17.65 26.93
CA SER A 658 20.81 18.99 27.29
C SER A 658 19.91 20.14 26.84
N LYS A 659 18.94 19.88 25.96
CA LYS A 659 18.03 20.88 25.38
C LYS A 659 16.60 20.84 25.94
N LEU A 660 16.30 19.88 26.81
CA LEU A 660 14.93 19.64 27.26
C LEU A 660 14.48 20.69 28.28
N ALA A 661 13.17 20.91 28.37
CA ALA A 661 12.60 21.69 29.45
C ALA A 661 12.82 21.00 30.80
N GLU A 662 12.98 21.79 31.85
CA GLU A 662 13.14 21.32 33.24
C GLU A 662 12.04 20.32 33.63
N GLY A 663 12.42 19.19 34.24
CA GLY A 663 11.50 18.16 34.73
C GLY A 663 11.14 17.07 33.72
N CYS A 664 11.58 17.14 32.45
CA CYS A 664 11.30 16.12 31.43
C CYS A 664 11.84 14.73 31.82
N GLU A 665 12.93 14.68 32.59
CA GLU A 665 13.52 13.47 33.16
C GLU A 665 12.61 12.76 34.18
N THR A 666 11.55 13.43 34.66
CA THR A 666 10.58 12.83 35.58
C THR A 666 9.47 12.06 34.87
N ILE A 667 9.31 12.18 33.55
CA ILE A 667 8.19 11.58 32.80
C ILE A 667 8.38 10.06 32.72
N THR A 668 7.46 9.29 33.29
CA THR A 668 7.49 7.82 33.26
C THR A 668 6.66 7.22 32.11
N ILE A 669 6.86 5.95 31.77
CA ILE A 669 5.99 5.26 30.80
C ILE A 669 4.54 5.21 31.32
N ASN A 670 4.35 5.04 32.63
CA ASN A 670 3.07 5.07 33.32
C ASN A 670 2.36 6.42 33.14
N ASP A 671 3.08 7.55 33.32
CA ASP A 671 2.58 8.91 33.02
C ASP A 671 2.17 9.06 31.54
N ALA A 672 2.88 8.43 30.62
CA ALA A 672 2.53 8.49 29.20
C ALA A 672 1.27 7.67 28.88
N LEU A 673 1.16 6.45 29.43
CA LEU A 673 0.00 5.56 29.23
C LEU A 673 -1.31 6.14 29.78
N ASN A 674 -1.26 6.92 30.86
CA ASN A 674 -2.45 7.46 31.53
C ASN A 674 -2.78 8.93 31.19
N MET A 675 -2.00 9.60 30.33
CA MET A 675 -2.13 11.04 29.94
C MET A 675 -1.70 12.07 31.01
N HIS A 676 -0.70 11.73 31.84
CA HIS A 676 -0.10 12.58 32.87
C HIS A 676 1.34 13.03 32.57
N SER A 677 1.84 12.88 31.33
CA SER A 677 3.23 13.28 30.97
C SER A 677 3.61 14.73 31.31
N GLY A 678 2.62 15.61 31.47
CA GLY A 678 2.83 17.02 31.76
C GLY A 678 3.23 17.86 30.54
N ILE A 679 3.39 17.27 29.35
CA ILE A 679 3.79 17.98 28.13
C ILE A 679 2.73 19.02 27.74
N ARG A 680 3.16 20.27 27.55
CA ARG A 680 2.34 21.44 27.18
C ARG A 680 3.05 22.27 26.10
N VAL A 681 3.03 21.77 24.86
CA VAL A 681 3.40 22.55 23.66
C VAL A 681 2.17 23.28 23.12
N ASP A 682 2.32 24.55 22.74
CA ASP A 682 1.22 25.32 22.15
C ASP A 682 0.96 24.92 20.67
N LYS A 683 -0.24 25.24 20.17
CA LYS A 683 -0.64 24.83 18.82
C LYS A 683 0.21 25.48 17.72
N ALA A 684 0.61 26.74 17.85
CA ALA A 684 1.39 27.42 16.83
C ALA A 684 2.80 26.81 16.72
N THR A 685 3.39 26.41 17.84
CA THR A 685 4.66 25.67 17.87
C THR A 685 4.50 24.27 17.27
N VAL A 686 3.45 23.51 17.60
CA VAL A 686 3.18 22.20 16.96
C VAL A 686 2.98 22.34 15.44
N ASP A 687 2.22 23.34 14.99
CA ASP A 687 1.98 23.60 13.57
C ASP A 687 3.24 24.10 12.83
N LYS A 688 4.15 24.81 13.53
CA LYS A 688 5.49 25.17 13.02
C LYS A 688 6.37 23.94 12.88
N LEU A 689 6.50 23.12 13.93
CA LEU A 689 7.31 21.91 13.95
C LEU A 689 6.92 20.94 12.83
N ARG A 690 5.60 20.74 12.59
CA ARG A 690 5.08 19.92 11.51
C ARG A 690 5.42 20.41 10.10
N ARG A 691 5.81 21.67 9.94
CA ARG A 691 6.28 22.25 8.66
C ARG A 691 7.80 22.26 8.53
N THR A 692 8.53 21.95 9.60
CA THR A 692 10.00 21.91 9.59
C THR A 692 10.46 20.51 9.19
N GLN A 693 11.06 20.39 8.01
CA GLN A 693 11.48 19.10 7.44
C GLN A 693 12.51 18.40 8.34
N GLY A 694 12.39 17.07 8.46
CA GLY A 694 13.34 16.20 9.18
C GLY A 694 13.21 16.20 10.71
N VAL A 695 12.85 17.33 11.33
CA VAL A 695 12.87 17.50 12.81
C VAL A 695 12.06 16.44 13.55
N LEU A 696 10.91 16.03 13.02
CA LEU A 696 10.01 15.10 13.70
C LEU A 696 10.26 13.61 13.38
N LYS A 697 11.37 13.24 12.70
CA LYS A 697 11.68 11.82 12.38
C LYS A 697 12.27 11.07 13.57
N GLY A 698 11.96 9.78 13.70
CA GLY A 698 12.39 8.94 14.83
C GLY A 698 12.04 9.57 16.17
N GLN A 699 12.95 9.48 17.14
CA GLN A 699 12.80 10.11 18.46
C GLN A 699 12.81 11.65 18.40
N GLY A 700 13.19 12.25 17.27
CA GLY A 700 13.12 13.69 17.01
C GLY A 700 11.72 14.30 17.19
N GLN A 701 10.65 13.51 17.01
CA GLN A 701 9.30 13.95 17.38
C GLN A 701 9.18 14.25 18.88
N ILE A 702 9.74 13.37 19.72
CA ILE A 702 9.66 13.49 21.18
C ILE A 702 10.65 14.54 21.66
N GLN A 703 11.88 14.58 21.09
CA GLN A 703 12.84 15.69 21.28
C GLN A 703 12.13 17.04 21.13
N ALA A 704 11.49 17.28 19.98
CA ALA A 704 10.84 18.56 19.71
C ALA A 704 9.67 18.87 20.66
N TYR A 705 8.98 17.87 21.22
CA TYR A 705 7.94 18.09 22.22
C TYR A 705 8.50 18.38 23.62
N LEU A 706 9.65 17.81 23.97
CA LEU A 706 10.33 18.01 25.25
C LEU A 706 11.22 19.27 25.27
N GLU A 707 11.73 19.72 24.11
CA GLU A 707 12.40 21.03 23.94
C GLU A 707 11.42 22.21 24.03
N HIS A 708 10.19 22.03 23.53
CA HIS A 708 9.21 23.11 23.38
C HIS A 708 8.03 23.05 24.36
N THR A 709 8.06 22.14 25.34
CA THR A 709 7.08 22.15 26.44
C THR A 709 7.44 23.22 27.48
N ALA A 710 6.42 23.74 28.18
CA ALA A 710 6.66 24.36 29.48
C ALA A 710 7.24 23.33 30.49
N PRO A 711 7.97 23.76 31.53
CA PRO A 711 8.53 22.87 32.55
C PRO A 711 7.55 21.85 33.13
N ILE A 712 8.03 20.64 33.33
CA ILE A 712 7.25 19.53 33.88
C ILE A 712 7.27 19.64 35.41
N THR A 713 6.09 19.74 36.00
CA THR A 713 5.87 19.88 37.44
C THR A 713 4.72 18.98 37.87
N SER A 714 4.59 18.70 39.16
CA SER A 714 3.44 17.94 39.69
C SER A 714 2.08 18.57 39.29
N GLN A 715 2.03 19.88 39.06
CA GLN A 715 0.85 20.59 38.60
C GLN A 715 0.63 20.46 37.07
N SER A 716 1.69 20.41 36.26
CA SER A 716 1.52 20.16 34.81
C SER A 716 1.22 18.70 34.52
N LYS A 717 1.72 17.75 35.33
CA LYS A 717 1.35 16.31 35.32
C LYS A 717 -0.10 16.00 35.74
N GLN A 718 -1.00 16.98 35.77
CA GLN A 718 -2.44 16.70 35.80
C GLN A 718 -2.92 16.13 34.45
N TYR A 719 -3.94 15.27 34.51
CA TYR A 719 -4.54 14.61 33.34
C TYR A 719 -4.86 15.60 32.22
N LYS A 720 -4.38 15.29 31.00
CA LYS A 720 -4.79 16.01 29.80
C LYS A 720 -4.77 15.07 28.60
N TYR A 721 -5.95 14.72 28.11
CA TYR A 721 -6.09 13.92 26.90
C TYR A 721 -5.38 14.56 25.70
N GLN A 722 -4.32 13.91 25.18
CA GLN A 722 -3.48 14.46 24.11
C GLN A 722 -2.88 13.38 23.20
N SER A 723 -2.06 13.80 22.23
CA SER A 723 -1.46 12.91 21.23
C SER A 723 0.03 12.64 21.45
N SER A 724 0.74 13.47 22.21
CA SER A 724 2.16 13.29 22.54
C SER A 724 2.41 12.00 23.30
N ASP A 725 1.49 11.62 24.18
CA ASP A 725 1.75 10.57 25.17
C ASP A 725 1.63 9.17 24.53
N PRO A 726 0.64 8.89 23.66
CA PRO A 726 0.70 7.73 22.75
C PRO A 726 1.93 7.73 21.83
N SER A 727 2.43 8.88 21.37
CA SER A 727 3.66 8.93 20.57
C SER A 727 4.88 8.48 21.39
N ILE A 728 4.99 8.90 22.66
CA ILE A 728 6.04 8.42 23.57
C ILE A 728 5.95 6.90 23.74
N VAL A 729 4.75 6.35 23.99
CA VAL A 729 4.55 4.90 24.15
C VAL A 729 4.97 4.13 22.88
N MET A 730 4.69 4.65 21.69
CA MET A 730 5.12 4.03 20.43
C MET A 730 6.63 4.07 20.23
N GLN A 731 7.30 5.14 20.66
CA GLN A 731 8.75 5.29 20.56
C GLN A 731 9.48 4.39 21.58
N VAL A 732 8.92 4.25 22.78
CA VAL A 732 9.38 3.24 23.76
C VAL A 732 9.20 1.84 23.20
N LEU A 733 8.05 1.54 22.56
CA LEU A 733 7.81 0.26 21.90
C LEU A 733 8.85 -0.02 20.80
N GLU A 734 9.12 0.96 19.93
CA GLU A 734 10.16 0.87 18.87
C GLU A 734 11.55 0.51 19.44
N THR A 735 11.98 1.14 20.54
CA THR A 735 13.31 0.86 21.11
C THR A 735 13.42 -0.55 21.73
N VAL A 736 12.35 -1.07 22.34
CA VAL A 736 12.45 -2.28 23.19
C VAL A 736 12.17 -3.60 22.47
N VAL A 737 11.45 -3.57 21.34
CA VAL A 737 11.10 -4.77 20.58
C VAL A 737 12.14 -5.09 19.51
N PRO A 738 12.29 -6.37 19.11
CA PRO A 738 13.12 -6.72 17.96
C PRO A 738 12.46 -6.28 16.65
N GLY A 739 13.26 -5.78 15.70
CA GLY A 739 12.76 -5.21 14.45
C GLY A 739 12.15 -3.83 14.68
N THR A 740 11.09 -3.51 13.94
CA THR A 740 10.31 -2.27 14.13
C THR A 740 9.02 -2.52 14.91
N ALA A 741 8.49 -1.49 15.58
CA ALA A 741 7.17 -1.52 16.20
C ALA A 741 6.07 -1.86 15.19
N LYS A 742 6.25 -1.52 13.91
CA LYS A 742 5.33 -1.87 12.81
C LYS A 742 5.31 -3.37 12.56
N GLU A 743 6.47 -4.01 12.47
CA GLU A 743 6.59 -5.47 12.33
C GLU A 743 6.09 -6.18 13.58
N PHE A 744 6.44 -5.68 14.77
CA PHE A 744 5.98 -6.21 16.04
C PHE A 744 4.46 -6.15 16.20
N ILE A 745 3.82 -5.02 15.91
CA ILE A 745 2.35 -4.89 15.95
C ILE A 745 1.71 -5.91 14.98
N ASN A 746 2.23 -6.02 13.77
CA ASN A 746 1.68 -6.92 12.76
C ASN A 746 1.85 -8.40 13.13
N GLY A 747 3.05 -8.79 13.58
CA GLY A 747 3.41 -10.18 13.88
C GLY A 747 2.92 -10.66 15.24
N GLU A 748 3.11 -9.87 16.29
CA GLU A 748 2.94 -10.29 17.69
C GLU A 748 1.62 -9.84 18.34
N LEU A 749 0.97 -8.78 17.85
CA LEU A 749 -0.34 -8.36 18.35
C LEU A 749 -1.48 -8.75 17.40
N LEU A 750 -1.37 -8.41 16.12
CA LEU A 750 -2.44 -8.64 15.13
C LEU A 750 -2.45 -10.09 14.61
N GLY A 751 -1.25 -10.68 14.41
CA GLY A 751 -1.06 -12.06 13.97
C GLY A 751 -1.82 -13.11 14.81
N PRO A 752 -1.62 -13.18 16.15
CA PRO A 752 -2.30 -14.16 17.00
C PRO A 752 -3.83 -14.00 17.03
N LEU A 753 -4.33 -12.78 16.80
CA LEU A 753 -5.76 -12.48 16.69
C LEU A 753 -6.34 -12.81 15.29
N GLY A 754 -5.53 -13.30 14.35
CA GLY A 754 -5.93 -13.55 12.97
C GLY A 754 -6.30 -12.27 12.19
N ILE A 755 -5.79 -11.11 12.60
CA ILE A 755 -6.10 -9.80 11.99
C ILE A 755 -5.10 -9.54 10.86
N SER A 756 -5.47 -9.91 9.64
CA SER A 756 -4.62 -9.80 8.45
C SER A 756 -5.05 -8.71 7.45
N ASN A 757 -6.29 -8.22 7.54
CA ASN A 757 -6.81 -7.12 6.75
C ASN A 757 -7.14 -5.93 7.65
N PHE A 758 -6.23 -4.97 7.70
CA PHE A 758 -6.31 -3.76 8.51
C PHE A 758 -5.56 -2.63 7.80
N GLY A 759 -5.77 -1.40 8.26
CA GLY A 759 -4.94 -0.25 7.88
C GLY A 759 -4.24 0.30 9.12
N TRP A 760 -2.97 0.69 9.00
CA TRP A 760 -2.30 1.46 10.04
C TRP A 760 -1.41 2.50 9.38
N GLN A 761 -1.80 3.77 9.52
CA GLN A 761 -1.10 4.89 8.89
C GLN A 761 0.24 5.16 9.60
N ASP A 762 1.26 5.46 8.81
CA ASP A 762 2.54 5.95 9.31
C ASP A 762 2.42 7.40 9.80
N ASP A 763 3.15 7.74 10.85
CA ASP A 763 3.24 9.05 11.46
C ASP A 763 4.38 9.88 10.84
N VAL A 764 4.40 11.19 11.10
CA VAL A 764 5.53 12.06 10.69
C VAL A 764 6.89 11.53 11.16
N SER A 765 6.92 10.83 12.31
CA SER A 765 8.10 10.12 12.83
C SER A 765 8.62 8.98 11.96
N GLY A 766 7.78 8.39 11.09
CA GLY A 766 8.07 7.15 10.38
C GLY A 766 7.61 5.88 11.13
N LEU A 767 7.16 6.02 12.38
CA LEU A 767 6.55 4.94 13.15
C LEU A 767 5.04 4.87 12.89
N PRO A 768 4.34 3.78 13.25
CA PRO A 768 2.88 3.72 13.17
C PRO A 768 2.23 4.83 14.02
N LYS A 769 1.20 5.51 13.50
CA LYS A 769 0.43 6.49 14.27
C LYS A 769 -0.20 5.83 15.49
N SER A 770 0.10 6.37 16.67
CA SER A 770 -0.43 5.87 17.95
C SER A 770 -1.67 6.61 18.44
N ALA A 771 -1.78 7.92 18.16
CA ALA A 771 -2.88 8.74 18.65
C ALA A 771 -4.20 8.53 17.88
N ALA A 772 -4.13 8.46 16.56
CA ALA A 772 -5.25 8.15 15.65
C ALA A 772 -4.67 7.82 14.27
N GLY A 773 -4.90 6.60 13.77
CA GLY A 773 -4.27 6.12 12.54
C GLY A 773 -4.59 4.70 12.10
N SER A 774 -5.20 3.87 12.95
CA SER A 774 -5.59 2.50 12.58
C SER A 774 -6.99 2.43 11.95
N SER A 775 -7.21 1.37 11.18
CA SER A 775 -8.49 0.96 10.59
C SER A 775 -8.67 -0.55 10.82
N MET A 776 -9.81 -0.96 11.39
CA MET A 776 -10.10 -2.36 11.77
C MET A 776 -11.50 -2.75 11.28
N ARG A 777 -11.73 -4.02 10.92
CA ARG A 777 -13.09 -4.49 10.57
C ARG A 777 -13.94 -4.57 11.84
N SER A 778 -15.26 -4.47 11.70
CA SER A 778 -16.17 -4.51 12.86
C SER A 778 -16.04 -5.80 13.69
N ARG A 779 -15.78 -6.96 13.05
CA ARG A 779 -15.48 -8.21 13.76
C ARG A 779 -14.11 -8.19 14.47
N ASP A 780 -13.07 -7.57 13.89
CA ASP A 780 -11.77 -7.41 14.57
C ASP A 780 -11.88 -6.52 15.83
N MET A 781 -12.78 -5.51 15.80
CA MET A 781 -13.11 -4.72 16.99
C MET A 781 -13.73 -5.57 18.13
N VAL A 782 -14.54 -6.59 17.78
CA VAL A 782 -15.06 -7.56 18.76
C VAL A 782 -13.91 -8.38 19.35
N LYS A 783 -12.94 -8.85 18.55
CA LYS A 783 -11.76 -9.59 19.04
C LYS A 783 -10.95 -8.80 20.07
N PHE A 784 -10.73 -7.51 19.83
CA PHE A 784 -10.07 -6.64 20.81
C PHE A 784 -10.90 -6.46 22.09
N GLY A 785 -12.23 -6.42 21.98
CA GLY A 785 -13.11 -6.49 23.14
C GLY A 785 -12.95 -7.78 23.93
N MET A 786 -12.96 -8.94 23.25
CA MET A 786 -12.81 -10.27 23.86
C MET A 786 -11.46 -10.39 24.56
N LEU A 787 -10.37 -9.96 23.92
CA LEU A 787 -9.03 -9.96 24.51
C LEU A 787 -8.97 -9.15 25.83
N VAL A 788 -9.64 -7.99 25.89
CA VAL A 788 -9.66 -7.12 27.07
C VAL A 788 -10.59 -7.65 28.16
N GLN A 789 -11.75 -8.18 27.79
CA GLN A 789 -12.71 -8.80 28.71
C GLN A 789 -12.15 -10.08 29.34
N ASN A 790 -11.44 -10.89 28.56
CA ASN A 790 -10.74 -12.11 29.00
C ASN A 790 -9.37 -11.83 29.66
N ALA A 791 -9.19 -10.64 30.25
CA ALA A 791 -7.99 -10.24 30.99
C ALA A 791 -6.65 -10.49 30.23
N GLY A 792 -6.64 -10.22 28.92
CA GLY A 792 -5.46 -10.35 28.07
C GLY A 792 -5.26 -11.74 27.46
N ARG A 793 -6.26 -12.62 27.56
CA ARG A 793 -6.21 -13.97 26.98
C ARG A 793 -6.90 -14.07 25.63
N TRP A 794 -6.31 -14.87 24.76
CA TRP A 794 -6.86 -15.26 23.46
C TRP A 794 -6.52 -16.73 23.21
N ASP A 795 -7.50 -17.52 22.78
CA ASP A 795 -7.35 -18.97 22.54
C ASP A 795 -6.62 -19.72 23.69
N GLY A 796 -7.04 -19.45 24.93
CA GLY A 796 -6.44 -20.00 26.16
C GLY A 796 -5.07 -19.44 26.55
N GLN A 797 -4.33 -18.83 25.63
CA GLN A 797 -3.00 -18.25 25.86
C GLN A 797 -3.09 -16.84 26.44
N GLN A 798 -2.10 -16.46 27.26
CA GLN A 798 -1.93 -15.09 27.73
C GLN A 798 -1.16 -14.32 26.64
N LEU A 799 -1.79 -13.32 26.00
CA LEU A 799 -1.12 -12.47 25.01
C LEU A 799 -0.64 -11.15 25.63
N ILE A 800 -1.38 -10.63 26.60
CA ILE A 800 -1.12 -9.38 27.33
C ILE A 800 -1.21 -9.69 28.83
N PRO A 801 -0.36 -9.13 29.73
CA PRO A 801 -0.42 -9.47 31.14
C PRO A 801 -1.76 -9.05 31.74
N ALA A 802 -2.39 -9.93 32.54
CA ALA A 802 -3.68 -9.62 33.18
C ALA A 802 -3.61 -8.34 34.04
N SER A 803 -2.50 -8.12 34.74
CA SER A 803 -2.24 -6.91 35.53
C SER A 803 -2.02 -5.65 34.67
N PHE A 804 -1.59 -5.80 33.41
CA PHE A 804 -1.55 -4.69 32.46
C PHE A 804 -2.97 -4.34 31.99
N ILE A 805 -3.81 -5.34 31.67
CA ILE A 805 -5.21 -5.14 31.27
C ILE A 805 -6.05 -4.54 32.40
N GLU A 806 -5.80 -4.96 33.64
CA GLU A 806 -6.40 -4.37 34.84
C GLU A 806 -6.07 -2.87 34.93
N LYS A 807 -4.78 -2.48 34.91
CA LYS A 807 -4.40 -1.07 34.88
C LYS A 807 -4.97 -0.35 33.66
N ALA A 808 -4.94 -0.99 32.49
CA ALA A 808 -5.42 -0.41 31.24
C ALA A 808 -6.90 -0.03 31.29
N THR A 809 -7.72 -0.83 31.97
CA THR A 809 -9.16 -0.63 32.15
C THR A 809 -9.54 -0.15 33.55
N SER A 810 -8.59 0.33 34.35
CA SER A 810 -8.84 0.89 35.68
C SER A 810 -9.29 2.36 35.61
N ARG A 811 -9.89 2.86 36.69
CA ARG A 811 -10.30 4.27 36.82
C ARG A 811 -9.14 5.12 37.39
N ILE A 812 -8.01 5.23 36.66
CA ILE A 812 -6.80 5.95 37.13
C ILE A 812 -7.08 7.43 37.33
N HIS A 813 -7.68 8.06 36.32
CA HIS A 813 -8.24 9.40 36.39
C HIS A 813 -9.75 9.33 36.18
N THR A 814 -10.52 10.14 36.92
CA THR A 814 -11.96 10.32 36.73
C THR A 814 -12.27 11.80 36.58
N ASN A 815 -12.95 12.18 35.51
CA ASN A 815 -13.35 13.57 35.28
C ASN A 815 -14.65 13.91 36.04
N PRO A 816 -15.06 15.20 36.12
CA PRO A 816 -16.28 15.60 36.82
C PRO A 816 -17.61 15.08 36.21
N GLN A 817 -17.55 14.37 35.08
CA GLN A 817 -18.70 13.73 34.42
C GLN A 817 -18.69 12.20 34.60
N ASP A 818 -18.01 11.72 35.66
CA ASP A 818 -17.74 10.31 36.00
C ASP A 818 -17.22 9.44 34.82
N THR A 819 -16.60 10.08 33.83
CA THR A 819 -15.87 9.38 32.79
C THR A 819 -14.43 9.22 33.25
N SER A 820 -14.00 7.98 33.40
CA SER A 820 -12.65 7.62 33.82
C SER A 820 -11.77 7.19 32.64
N TYR A 821 -10.46 7.19 32.88
CA TYR A 821 -9.43 6.79 31.91
C TYR A 821 -8.35 5.95 32.60
N GLY A 822 -7.91 4.89 31.91
CA GLY A 822 -6.77 4.03 32.28
C GLY A 822 -5.64 4.14 31.27
N TYR A 823 -4.98 3.02 30.95
CA TYR A 823 -3.98 2.97 29.85
C TYR A 823 -4.67 2.98 28.49
N PHE A 824 -5.04 4.19 28.06
CA PHE A 824 -5.71 4.46 26.79
C PHE A 824 -7.10 3.83 26.59
N TRP A 825 -7.74 3.28 27.63
CA TRP A 825 -9.15 2.87 27.64
C TRP A 825 -10.01 3.78 28.51
N TRP A 826 -11.28 3.95 28.12
CA TRP A 826 -12.26 4.72 28.86
C TRP A 826 -13.10 3.85 29.78
N ARG A 827 -13.57 4.42 30.89
CA ARG A 827 -14.69 3.90 31.68
C ARG A 827 -15.75 4.95 31.92
N HIS A 828 -16.97 4.48 32.12
CA HIS A 828 -18.14 5.25 32.55
C HIS A 828 -19.22 4.26 32.97
N ASP A 829 -20.27 4.77 33.59
CA ASP A 829 -21.42 3.97 33.98
C ASP A 829 -22.66 4.31 33.13
N ALA A 830 -23.58 3.35 33.04
CA ALA A 830 -24.89 3.54 32.46
C ALA A 830 -25.97 2.98 33.39
N ASP A 831 -26.88 3.84 33.84
CA ASP A 831 -28.07 3.44 34.60
C ASP A 831 -29.16 2.99 33.64
N VAL A 832 -29.48 1.69 33.66
CA VAL A 832 -30.48 1.06 32.77
C VAL A 832 -31.47 0.30 33.64
N ASP A 833 -32.76 0.58 33.48
CA ASP A 833 -33.86 -0.04 34.23
C ASP A 833 -33.66 -0.04 35.77
N GLY A 834 -33.03 1.02 36.29
CA GLY A 834 -32.75 1.18 37.73
C GLY A 834 -31.50 0.46 38.25
N LYS A 835 -30.69 -0.15 37.37
CA LYS A 835 -29.39 -0.76 37.70
C LYS A 835 -28.25 -0.05 36.98
N THR A 836 -27.19 0.27 37.72
CA THR A 836 -25.95 0.86 37.19
C THR A 836 -25.03 -0.21 36.63
N TYR A 837 -24.67 -0.12 35.35
CA TYR A 837 -23.71 -1.02 34.69
C TYR A 837 -22.36 -0.32 34.48
N GLN A 838 -21.27 -0.99 34.88
CA GLN A 838 -19.91 -0.52 34.69
C GLN A 838 -19.43 -0.82 33.26
N ILE A 839 -19.12 0.20 32.47
CA ILE A 839 -18.73 0.04 31.06
C ILE A 839 -17.26 0.39 30.85
N LYS A 840 -16.49 -0.55 30.29
CA LYS A 840 -15.18 -0.32 29.67
C LYS A 840 -15.38 0.01 28.19
N SER A 841 -14.60 0.94 27.62
CA SER A 841 -14.75 1.27 26.20
C SER A 841 -13.52 1.81 25.47
N GLY A 842 -13.34 1.35 24.23
CA GLY A 842 -12.56 2.04 23.21
C GLY A 842 -13.47 3.07 22.53
N ARG A 843 -13.00 4.32 22.37
CA ARG A 843 -13.81 5.42 21.80
C ARG A 843 -13.05 6.18 20.72
N GLY A 844 -13.62 6.27 19.53
CA GLY A 844 -13.15 7.11 18.43
C GLY A 844 -14.15 8.24 18.12
N ALA A 845 -13.64 9.46 17.99
CA ALA A 845 -14.42 10.54 17.36
C ALA A 845 -14.79 10.13 15.93
N GLY A 846 -15.99 10.48 15.48
CA GLY A 846 -16.68 9.77 14.40
C GLY A 846 -17.81 8.87 14.93
N GLY A 847 -17.74 8.45 16.21
CA GLY A 847 -18.71 7.53 16.82
C GLY A 847 -18.33 6.05 16.67
N GLN A 848 -17.02 5.77 16.62
CA GLN A 848 -16.48 4.42 16.67
C GLN A 848 -16.45 3.94 18.12
N PHE A 849 -16.98 2.75 18.42
CA PHE A 849 -17.00 2.22 19.78
C PHE A 849 -16.71 0.73 19.85
N ILE A 850 -15.91 0.37 20.85
CA ILE A 850 -15.90 -0.96 21.46
C ILE A 850 -16.46 -0.74 22.86
N ILE A 851 -17.63 -1.28 23.18
CA ILE A 851 -18.29 -1.18 24.48
C ILE A 851 -18.24 -2.56 25.12
N MET A 852 -17.76 -2.67 26.35
CA MET A 852 -17.68 -3.94 27.10
C MET A 852 -18.38 -3.78 28.46
N ILE A 853 -19.27 -4.72 28.78
CA ILE A 853 -19.98 -4.82 30.05
C ILE A 853 -19.73 -6.22 30.61
N ASP A 854 -18.72 -6.34 31.49
CA ASP A 854 -18.21 -7.63 31.94
C ASP A 854 -19.23 -8.43 32.76
N GLU A 855 -20.09 -7.76 33.53
CA GLU A 855 -21.16 -8.40 34.31
C GLU A 855 -22.18 -9.15 33.43
N LEU A 856 -22.33 -8.71 32.18
CA LEU A 856 -23.21 -9.32 31.18
C LEU A 856 -22.43 -10.06 30.10
N ASN A 857 -21.10 -10.24 30.23
CA ASN A 857 -20.25 -10.86 29.21
C ASN A 857 -20.50 -10.32 27.78
N LEU A 858 -20.77 -9.00 27.71
CA LEU A 858 -21.36 -8.33 26.56
C LEU A 858 -20.36 -7.37 25.91
N ILE A 859 -20.21 -7.47 24.59
CA ILE A 859 -19.39 -6.63 23.74
C ILE A 859 -20.27 -6.05 22.62
N ILE A 860 -20.25 -4.74 22.45
CA ILE A 860 -20.95 -4.04 21.36
C ILE A 860 -19.91 -3.28 20.54
N ALA A 861 -19.78 -3.62 19.25
CA ALA A 861 -18.88 -2.94 18.32
C ALA A 861 -19.69 -2.10 17.32
N ILE A 862 -19.33 -0.82 17.21
CA ILE A 862 -20.06 0.17 16.40
C ILE A 862 -19.09 0.94 15.54
N THR A 863 -19.41 1.08 14.26
CA THR A 863 -18.71 1.96 13.33
C THR A 863 -19.66 3.02 12.77
N SER A 864 -19.18 4.25 12.63
CA SER A 864 -19.93 5.38 12.10
C SER A 864 -19.05 6.55 11.61
N HIS A 865 -19.63 7.39 10.74
CA HIS A 865 -19.04 8.63 10.20
C HIS A 865 -19.62 9.91 10.84
N ASN A 866 -20.13 9.84 12.07
CA ASN A 866 -20.80 10.98 12.73
C ASN A 866 -19.91 12.23 12.87
N LYS A 867 -20.55 13.40 12.81
CA LYS A 867 -19.95 14.65 13.31
C LYS A 867 -19.87 14.60 14.84
N GLY A 868 -18.68 14.32 15.37
CA GLY A 868 -18.44 14.20 16.81
C GLY A 868 -18.60 12.76 17.30
N MET A 869 -19.17 12.57 18.50
CA MET A 869 -19.30 11.23 19.11
C MET A 869 -20.62 10.52 18.76
N GLY A 870 -21.59 11.20 18.14
CA GLY A 870 -22.95 10.69 17.98
C GLY A 870 -23.65 10.47 19.34
N LYS A 871 -24.71 9.65 19.35
CA LYS A 871 -25.45 9.27 20.57
C LYS A 871 -25.24 7.81 21.00
N MET A 872 -24.68 6.96 20.13
CA MET A 872 -24.65 5.51 20.35
C MET A 872 -23.86 5.06 21.59
N LEU A 873 -22.91 5.86 22.09
CA LEU A 873 -22.22 5.56 23.35
C LEU A 873 -23.18 5.42 24.55
N SER A 874 -24.23 6.25 24.61
CA SER A 874 -25.27 6.16 25.65
C SER A 874 -26.51 5.40 25.17
N THR A 875 -26.86 5.47 23.88
CA THR A 875 -28.05 4.80 23.35
C THR A 875 -27.88 3.29 23.24
N ALA A 876 -26.70 2.77 22.88
CA ALA A 876 -26.50 1.34 22.71
C ALA A 876 -26.67 0.55 24.04
N PRO A 877 -26.07 0.95 25.18
CA PRO A 877 -26.36 0.32 26.48
C PRO A 877 -27.86 0.33 26.82
N GLN A 878 -28.53 1.48 26.70
CA GLN A 878 -29.95 1.66 27.03
C GLN A 878 -30.91 0.79 26.19
N ARG A 879 -30.47 0.32 25.01
CA ARG A 879 -31.29 -0.46 24.07
C ARG A 879 -30.92 -1.92 24.00
N ILE A 880 -29.65 -2.25 24.20
CA ILE A 880 -29.14 -3.62 24.10
C ILE A 880 -29.16 -4.31 25.47
N ILE A 881 -28.89 -3.60 26.58
CA ILE A 881 -28.97 -4.23 27.91
C ILE A 881 -30.37 -4.78 28.21
N PRO A 882 -31.51 -4.07 28.00
CA PRO A 882 -32.85 -4.63 28.25
C PRO A 882 -33.24 -5.76 27.30
N ALA A 883 -32.54 -5.87 26.16
CA ALA A 883 -32.68 -6.97 25.22
C ALA A 883 -31.92 -8.21 25.68
N ILE A 884 -30.66 -8.05 26.13
CA ILE A 884 -29.76 -9.15 26.51
C ILE A 884 -29.97 -9.63 27.95
N ASN A 885 -30.16 -8.70 28.90
CA ASN A 885 -30.38 -8.99 30.32
C ASN A 885 -31.80 -9.55 30.54
N ILE A 886 -31.96 -10.84 30.26
CA ILE A 886 -33.13 -11.62 30.64
C ILE A 886 -33.00 -11.97 32.13
N SER A 887 -33.41 -11.04 33.00
CA SER A 887 -33.79 -11.41 34.37
C SER A 887 -34.91 -12.45 34.29
N ASN A 888 -34.73 -13.58 34.99
CA ASN A 888 -35.72 -14.66 35.15
C ASN A 888 -37.07 -14.16 35.67
#